data_AF-A0A1T5K5V9-F1
#
_entry.id   AF-A0A1T5K5V9-F1
#
_cell.length_a   1.000
_cell.length_b   1.000
_cell.length_c   1.000
_cell.angle_alpha   90.00
_cell.angle_beta   90.00
_cell.angle_gamma   90.00
#
_symmetry.space_group_name_H-M   'P 1'
#
loop_
_entity.id
_entity.type
_entity.pdbx_description
1 polymer ?
#
loop_
_entity_poly.entity_id
_entity_poly.type
_entity_poly.pdbx_seq_one_letter_code
_entity_poly.pdbx_strand_id
1 'polypeptide(L)'
;MHRRLPWSRLLLLLGLWLPLALPLAARESAPLQFRISEGRTENAFYQHGATAAHLLLTSGDKPRVLVAFPAGNSGVGLWFEDAAATLHWDLASVSERVETLQGKPWRGIRADASVNAPRLVVRDAVLGSVRVLRDYQLLQKYPPETAATPRLHGRSLRWQRQRLDGAPGYALEVTALNGSWRQEGDRWTLQPEQTGQPLRLRIDALTGETPLTPFAATHLLNDQASNDLRSRQALQFLSYHEKFLAGSWRFDTYFGRDTLMSLRLLMPALQPQAVESGLGSVLARLSAGGEVAHEEDIGEFAVLRHRKENGGNSATPVFDYAMVDDDFMLPPVTAAWLLEDPRGRARAAQFLATGLGGERQGDALVRNLLFVAGASADFAREPVARHLIALKPGRDAGQWRDSNEGIGRGRYPYDVNAVWMPASLRAMAGLLDSGLLQPYLSASQQQTLREAGARAALWEREASRLFAVERGVATARHQVGTYAASLGVPAPAPATQSLRFHAIALDGEGRPIPILHSDEGFRLLFGQPDAAQVGADVAALLQPFPAGLMTDAGMVVANPAYADAGVWPRFSAHAYHGTVIWAWQQAVMAAGLQRQLARTDLSPATRQQLQTAQSTLWRAIHAADAVRTSELWSWTYRDGRYQVEPFGAQGAHEDESNAAQLWSTVFLALSPPPEIKTEATP
;
A
#
# COMPACT_ATOMS: atom_id res chain seq x y z
N MET A 1 -86.68 -35.43 35.43
CA MET A 1 -85.48 -34.59 35.62
C MET A 1 -84.30 -35.53 35.82
N HIS A 2 -83.69 -35.91 34.71
CA HIS A 2 -82.95 -37.16 34.56
C HIS A 2 -81.50 -36.93 34.18
N ARG A 3 -80.62 -37.53 34.99
CA ARG A 3 -79.24 -37.87 34.65
C ARG A 3 -79.19 -38.75 33.39
N ARG A 4 -78.10 -38.62 32.63
CA ARG A 4 -77.17 -39.68 32.15
C ARG A 4 -76.54 -39.30 30.81
N LEU A 5 -75.21 -39.36 30.73
CA LEU A 5 -74.43 -39.64 29.50
C LEU A 5 -74.84 -41.04 28.97
N PRO A 6 -74.80 -41.38 27.65
CA PRO A 6 -73.53 -41.46 26.87
C PRO A 6 -73.61 -41.37 25.31
N TRP A 7 -72.41 -41.36 24.68
CA TRP A 7 -72.00 -41.85 23.32
C TRP A 7 -72.69 -41.25 22.06
N SER A 8 -71.97 -40.71 21.05
CA SER A 8 -71.35 -41.49 19.95
C SER A 8 -70.52 -40.61 18.98
N ARG A 9 -69.33 -41.11 18.62
CA ARG A 9 -68.53 -40.97 17.37
C ARG A 9 -68.88 -39.88 16.32
N LEU A 10 -67.88 -39.05 15.98
CA LEU A 10 -67.43 -38.88 14.58
C LEU A 10 -65.95 -38.47 14.54
N LEU A 11 -65.13 -39.30 13.91
CA LEU A 11 -63.72 -39.03 13.58
C LEU A 11 -63.66 -38.07 12.38
N LEU A 12 -62.94 -36.96 12.52
CA LEU A 12 -62.47 -36.15 11.40
C LEU A 12 -61.00 -35.78 11.65
N LEU A 13 -60.15 -36.36 10.81
CA LEU A 13 -58.72 -36.09 10.68
C LEU A 13 -58.52 -34.66 10.15
N LEU A 14 -57.82 -33.82 10.92
CA LEU A 14 -57.15 -32.62 10.41
C LEU A 14 -55.69 -32.68 10.89
N GLY A 15 -54.81 -33.03 9.96
CA GLY A 15 -53.38 -33.11 10.17
C GLY A 15 -52.77 -31.73 10.40
N LEU A 16 -51.99 -31.62 11.47
CA LEU A 16 -51.06 -30.51 11.70
C LEU A 16 -49.89 -30.62 10.72
N TRP A 17 -49.81 -29.70 9.77
CA TRP A 17 -48.57 -29.39 9.05
C TRP A 17 -47.82 -28.31 9.82
N LEU A 18 -46.78 -28.70 10.56
CA LEU A 18 -45.71 -27.80 10.96
C LEU A 18 -44.67 -27.76 9.83
N PRO A 19 -44.32 -26.60 9.26
CA PRO A 19 -43.19 -26.53 8.34
C PRO A 19 -41.91 -26.72 9.16
N LEU A 20 -41.18 -27.81 8.91
CA LEU A 20 -39.77 -27.88 9.28
C LEU A 20 -39.05 -26.77 8.50
N ALA A 21 -38.70 -25.69 9.18
CA ALA A 21 -37.68 -24.78 8.70
C ALA A 21 -36.34 -25.53 8.71
N LEU A 22 -36.00 -26.14 7.58
CA LEU A 22 -34.63 -26.58 7.33
C LEU A 22 -33.74 -25.33 7.42
N PRO A 23 -32.61 -25.36 8.15
CA PRO A 23 -31.66 -24.27 8.06
C PRO A 23 -31.20 -24.23 6.59
N LEU A 24 -31.42 -23.10 5.91
CA LEU A 24 -30.66 -22.84 4.71
C LEU A 24 -29.20 -22.86 5.17
N ALA A 25 -28.48 -23.93 4.85
CA ALA A 25 -27.03 -23.90 4.86
C ALA A 25 -26.64 -22.68 4.03
N ALA A 26 -26.04 -21.68 4.68
CA ALA A 26 -25.46 -20.55 3.98
C ALA A 26 -24.57 -21.16 2.90
N ARG A 27 -24.87 -20.92 1.62
CA ARG A 27 -23.99 -21.30 0.53
C ARG A 27 -22.65 -20.65 0.84
N GLU A 28 -21.64 -21.44 1.19
CA GLU A 28 -20.27 -20.94 1.31
C GLU A 28 -19.93 -20.24 0.00
N SER A 29 -19.56 -18.97 0.08
CA SER A 29 -19.16 -18.20 -1.09
C SER A 29 -17.95 -18.87 -1.71
N ALA A 30 -17.92 -18.98 -3.04
CA ALA A 30 -16.76 -19.49 -3.76
C ALA A 30 -15.47 -18.76 -3.34
N PRO A 31 -14.31 -19.45 -3.31
CA PRO A 31 -13.04 -18.84 -2.97
C PRO A 31 -12.73 -17.67 -3.91
N LEU A 32 -12.12 -16.60 -3.37
CA LEU A 32 -11.46 -15.60 -4.20
C LEU A 32 -10.20 -16.22 -4.78
N GLN A 33 -10.15 -16.30 -6.12
CA GLN A 33 -9.01 -16.86 -6.84
C GLN A 33 -8.77 -16.09 -8.13
N PHE A 34 -7.54 -15.61 -8.33
CA PHE A 34 -7.14 -14.87 -9.52
C PHE A 34 -5.63 -14.96 -9.74
N ARG A 35 -5.18 -14.54 -10.92
CA ARG A 35 -3.76 -14.57 -11.32
C ARG A 35 -3.32 -13.24 -11.92
N ILE A 36 -2.05 -12.90 -11.70
CA ILE A 36 -1.38 -11.72 -12.27
C ILE A 36 -0.01 -12.17 -12.78
N SER A 37 0.24 -12.04 -14.08
CA SER A 37 1.56 -12.25 -14.65
C SER A 37 2.31 -10.92 -14.69
N GLU A 38 3.48 -10.85 -14.05
CA GLU A 38 4.34 -9.66 -14.02
C GLU A 38 5.78 -10.06 -14.32
N GLY A 39 6.34 -9.53 -15.42
CA GLY A 39 7.65 -9.94 -15.91
C GLY A 39 7.73 -11.45 -16.17
N ARG A 40 8.56 -12.15 -15.38
CA ARG A 40 8.76 -13.62 -15.46
C ARG A 40 8.02 -14.40 -14.37
N THR A 41 7.23 -13.72 -13.54
CA THR A 41 6.57 -14.32 -12.38
C THR A 41 5.07 -14.48 -12.64
N GLU A 42 4.58 -15.70 -12.44
CA GLU A 42 3.15 -15.98 -12.33
C GLU A 42 2.73 -15.86 -10.86
N ASN A 43 1.86 -14.90 -10.56
CA ASN A 43 1.32 -14.66 -9.22
C ASN A 43 -0.09 -15.23 -9.15
N ALA A 44 -0.35 -16.13 -8.19
CA ALA A 44 -1.67 -16.72 -7.98
C ALA A 44 -2.15 -16.48 -6.55
N PHE A 45 -3.33 -15.91 -6.43
CA PHE A 45 -3.94 -15.54 -5.16
C PHE A 45 -5.08 -16.50 -4.82
N TYR A 46 -5.18 -16.86 -3.55
CA TYR A 46 -6.26 -17.70 -3.01
C TYR A 46 -6.72 -17.14 -1.67
N GLN A 47 -8.03 -16.96 -1.48
CA GLN A 47 -8.61 -16.57 -0.20
C GLN A 47 -9.99 -17.24 -0.01
N HIS A 48 -10.14 -17.98 1.08
CA HIS A 48 -11.37 -18.65 1.48
C HIS A 48 -11.41 -18.84 3.00
N GLY A 49 -12.41 -18.25 3.66
CA GLY A 49 -12.54 -18.32 5.12
C GLY A 49 -11.25 -17.90 5.83
N ALA A 50 -10.66 -18.82 6.59
CA ALA A 50 -9.44 -18.62 7.38
C ALA A 50 -8.14 -18.89 6.59
N THR A 51 -8.22 -19.11 5.28
CA THR A 51 -7.08 -19.42 4.43
C THR A 51 -6.88 -18.28 3.43
N ALA A 52 -5.70 -17.65 3.43
CA ALA A 52 -5.28 -16.67 2.43
C ALA A 52 -3.82 -16.91 2.06
N ALA A 53 -3.50 -16.97 0.77
CA ALA A 53 -2.14 -17.20 0.28
C ALA A 53 -1.90 -16.54 -1.07
N HIS A 54 -0.66 -16.12 -1.28
CA HIS A 54 -0.13 -15.61 -2.55
C HIS A 54 1.05 -16.50 -2.99
N LEU A 55 0.84 -17.27 -4.05
CA LEU A 55 1.86 -18.11 -4.70
C LEU A 55 2.57 -17.33 -5.81
N LEU A 56 3.89 -17.40 -5.83
CA LEU A 56 4.76 -16.88 -6.89
C LEU A 56 5.54 -18.03 -7.51
N LEU A 57 5.41 -18.19 -8.82
CA LEU A 57 6.24 -19.08 -9.63
C LEU A 57 7.10 -18.22 -10.56
N THR A 58 8.38 -18.06 -10.22
CA THR A 58 9.31 -17.24 -11.00
C THR A 58 10.03 -18.09 -12.03
N SER A 59 9.82 -17.77 -13.30
CA SER A 59 10.51 -18.35 -14.46
C SER A 59 11.86 -17.67 -14.71
N GLY A 60 12.71 -18.26 -15.56
CA GLY A 60 14.01 -17.72 -15.91
C GLY A 60 15.17 -18.66 -15.60
N ASP A 61 16.37 -18.07 -15.56
CA ASP A 61 17.63 -18.69 -15.15
C ASP A 61 17.77 -18.78 -13.62
N LYS A 62 16.99 -18.02 -12.86
CA LYS A 62 16.94 -18.09 -11.37
C LYS A 62 15.52 -18.46 -10.90
N PRO A 63 15.06 -19.69 -11.19
CA PRO A 63 13.72 -20.11 -10.86
C PRO A 63 13.53 -20.24 -9.35
N ARG A 64 12.30 -19.99 -8.88
CA ARG A 64 11.92 -20.19 -7.47
C ARG A 64 10.41 -20.38 -7.34
N VAL A 65 10.02 -20.93 -6.19
CA VAL A 65 8.64 -21.02 -5.72
C VAL A 65 8.55 -20.27 -4.40
N LEU A 66 7.57 -19.39 -4.23
CA LEU A 66 7.32 -18.69 -2.96
C LEU A 66 5.82 -18.68 -2.66
N VAL A 67 5.44 -18.89 -1.41
CA VAL A 67 4.07 -18.72 -0.93
C VAL A 67 4.09 -17.81 0.28
N ALA A 68 3.46 -16.65 0.18
CA ALA A 68 3.25 -15.72 1.27
C ALA A 68 1.83 -15.86 1.85
N PHE A 69 1.71 -15.60 3.15
CA PHE A 69 0.48 -15.67 3.92
C PHE A 69 0.30 -14.38 4.72
N PRO A 70 -0.81 -13.65 4.52
CA PRO A 70 -1.17 -12.51 5.35
C PRO A 70 -1.15 -12.80 6.86
N ALA A 71 -1.48 -14.05 7.21
CA ALA A 71 -1.40 -14.56 8.57
C ALA A 71 0.06 -14.47 9.08
N GLY A 72 0.28 -13.60 10.06
CA GLY A 72 1.58 -13.39 10.70
C GLY A 72 2.66 -12.77 9.81
N ASN A 73 2.30 -12.18 8.66
CA ASN A 73 3.26 -11.68 7.66
C ASN A 73 4.32 -12.76 7.36
N SER A 74 3.84 -13.97 7.02
CA SER A 74 4.64 -15.20 6.98
C SER A 74 4.73 -15.81 5.59
N GLY A 75 5.66 -16.73 5.38
CA GLY A 75 5.84 -17.36 4.09
C GLY A 75 6.75 -18.57 4.12
N VAL A 76 6.70 -19.31 3.01
CA VAL A 76 7.61 -20.40 2.69
C VAL A 76 8.09 -20.26 1.26
N GLY A 77 9.36 -20.56 0.99
CA GLY A 77 9.92 -20.47 -0.36
C GLY A 77 11.00 -21.51 -0.61
N LEU A 78 11.18 -21.83 -1.89
CA LEU A 78 12.17 -22.76 -2.41
C LEU A 78 12.94 -22.08 -3.54
N TRP A 79 14.23 -21.86 -3.31
CA TRP A 79 15.14 -21.33 -4.31
C TRP A 79 15.93 -22.47 -4.93
N PHE A 80 16.10 -22.40 -6.24
CA PHE A 80 16.92 -23.35 -6.98
C PHE A 80 18.26 -22.71 -7.36
N GLU A 81 19.22 -23.55 -7.72
CA GLU A 81 20.45 -23.09 -8.36
C GLU A 81 20.18 -22.52 -9.75
N ASP A 82 21.12 -21.71 -10.25
CA ASP A 82 21.01 -21.06 -11.55
C ASP A 82 20.88 -22.14 -12.65
N ALA A 83 19.84 -22.03 -13.46
CA ALA A 83 19.53 -22.98 -14.51
C ALA A 83 20.38 -22.70 -15.76
N ALA A 84 20.90 -23.76 -16.38
CA ALA A 84 21.67 -23.65 -17.62
C ALA A 84 20.85 -23.18 -18.83
N ALA A 85 19.52 -23.24 -18.74
CA ALA A 85 18.58 -22.75 -19.73
C ALA A 85 17.42 -22.04 -19.04
N THR A 86 16.76 -21.12 -19.76
CA THR A 86 15.58 -20.41 -19.27
C THR A 86 14.46 -21.40 -18.97
N LEU A 87 14.07 -21.50 -17.71
CA LEU A 87 12.94 -22.32 -17.29
C LEU A 87 11.63 -21.52 -17.35
N HIS A 88 10.53 -22.23 -17.48
CA HIS A 88 9.17 -21.72 -17.57
C HIS A 88 8.26 -22.57 -16.68
N TRP A 89 7.61 -21.92 -15.73
CA TRP A 89 6.57 -22.52 -14.91
C TRP A 89 5.20 -22.40 -15.57
N ASP A 90 4.40 -23.44 -15.46
CA ASP A 90 2.99 -23.45 -15.81
C ASP A 90 2.15 -23.92 -14.61
N LEU A 91 1.18 -23.12 -14.20
CA LEU A 91 0.34 -23.38 -13.02
C LEU A 91 -1.00 -23.98 -13.46
N ALA A 92 -1.24 -25.24 -13.08
CA ALA A 92 -2.49 -25.92 -13.41
C ALA A 92 -3.62 -25.54 -12.45
N SER A 93 -3.42 -25.68 -11.14
CA SER A 93 -4.48 -25.40 -10.15
C SER A 93 -3.93 -24.94 -8.80
N VAL A 94 -4.78 -24.22 -8.05
CA VAL A 94 -4.56 -23.87 -6.63
C VAL A 94 -5.85 -24.19 -5.87
N SER A 95 -5.71 -24.81 -4.71
CA SER A 95 -6.82 -25.19 -3.83
C SER A 95 -6.44 -25.05 -2.36
N GLU A 96 -7.43 -25.00 -1.46
CA GLU A 96 -7.17 -24.96 -0.02
C GLU A 96 -6.48 -26.24 0.47
N ARG A 97 -5.54 -26.06 1.39
CA ARG A 97 -4.93 -27.14 2.16
C ARG A 97 -4.98 -26.80 3.64
N VAL A 98 -5.56 -27.71 4.43
CA VAL A 98 -5.52 -27.66 5.89
C VAL A 98 -4.94 -28.97 6.41
N GLU A 99 -4.02 -28.87 7.36
CA GLU A 99 -3.43 -30.00 8.06
C GLU A 99 -3.50 -29.76 9.57
N THR A 100 -3.83 -30.79 10.34
CA THR A 100 -3.83 -30.68 11.81
C THR A 100 -2.53 -31.22 12.36
N LEU A 101 -1.71 -30.34 12.94
CA LEU A 101 -0.44 -30.69 13.58
C LEU A 101 -0.51 -30.35 15.07
N GLN A 102 -0.26 -31.35 15.92
CA GLN A 102 -0.34 -31.21 17.39
C GLN A 102 -1.67 -30.60 17.86
N GLY A 103 -2.78 -30.99 17.23
CA GLY A 103 -4.13 -30.50 17.56
C GLY A 103 -4.43 -29.07 17.09
N LYS A 104 -3.53 -28.40 16.36
CA LYS A 104 -3.74 -27.07 15.81
C LYS A 104 -3.82 -27.11 14.28
N PRO A 105 -4.77 -26.39 13.65
CA PRO A 105 -4.87 -26.34 12.19
C PRO A 105 -3.76 -25.46 11.63
N TRP A 106 -3.03 -25.98 10.65
CA TRP A 106 -2.14 -25.26 9.77
C TRP A 106 -2.86 -25.10 8.44
N ARG A 107 -2.83 -23.89 7.89
CA ARG A 107 -3.66 -23.49 6.75
C ARG A 107 -2.79 -22.96 5.63
N GLY A 108 -3.24 -23.14 4.40
CA GLY A 108 -2.54 -22.64 3.24
C GLY A 108 -3.11 -23.26 1.97
N ILE A 109 -2.23 -23.56 1.03
CA ILE A 109 -2.63 -23.98 -0.32
C ILE A 109 -1.93 -25.25 -0.77
N ARG A 110 -2.58 -25.91 -1.72
CA ARG A 110 -2.01 -26.91 -2.61
C ARG A 110 -2.00 -26.36 -4.03
N ALA A 111 -0.85 -26.37 -4.68
CA ALA A 111 -0.68 -25.97 -6.07
C ALA A 111 -0.13 -27.13 -6.89
N ASP A 112 -0.79 -27.43 -8.01
CA ASP A 112 -0.27 -28.38 -9.01
C ASP A 112 0.32 -27.55 -10.16
N ALA A 113 1.62 -27.72 -10.44
CA ALA A 113 2.36 -26.93 -11.42
C ALA A 113 3.32 -27.81 -12.24
N SER A 114 3.75 -27.31 -13.39
CA SER A 114 4.78 -27.96 -14.21
C SER A 114 5.90 -26.99 -14.57
N VAL A 115 7.08 -27.54 -14.85
CA VAL A 115 8.27 -26.78 -15.25
C VAL A 115 9.08 -27.55 -16.28
N ASN A 116 9.51 -26.87 -17.33
CA ASN A 116 10.35 -27.43 -18.41
C ASN A 116 11.84 -27.54 -17.99
N ALA A 117 12.10 -28.20 -16.86
CA ALA A 117 13.45 -28.35 -16.32
C ALA A 117 13.98 -29.78 -16.55
N PRO A 118 15.19 -29.95 -17.14
CA PRO A 118 15.83 -31.26 -17.20
C PRO A 118 16.29 -31.75 -15.81
N ARG A 119 16.55 -30.81 -14.90
CA ARG A 119 16.78 -31.02 -13.47
C ARG A 119 16.47 -29.73 -12.72
N LEU A 120 16.02 -29.86 -11.47
CA LEU A 120 15.95 -28.76 -10.51
C LEU A 120 16.84 -29.08 -9.32
N VAL A 121 17.79 -28.22 -9.01
CA VAL A 121 18.68 -28.38 -7.85
C VAL A 121 18.28 -27.39 -6.78
N VAL A 122 17.87 -27.89 -5.61
CA VAL A 122 17.45 -27.04 -4.50
C VAL A 122 18.67 -26.35 -3.91
N ARG A 123 18.65 -25.02 -3.93
CA ARG A 123 19.62 -24.18 -3.21
C ARG A 123 19.25 -24.09 -1.74
N ASP A 124 18.02 -23.70 -1.42
CA ASP A 124 17.53 -23.72 -0.04
C ASP A 124 16.01 -23.58 0.03
N ALA A 125 15.44 -23.98 1.16
CA ALA A 125 14.06 -23.72 1.52
C ALA A 125 14.00 -22.80 2.74
N VAL A 126 13.40 -21.63 2.59
CA VAL A 126 13.27 -20.63 3.67
C VAL A 126 11.83 -20.56 4.11
N LEU A 127 11.60 -20.78 5.40
CA LEU A 127 10.29 -20.78 6.03
C LEU A 127 10.35 -19.80 7.21
N GLY A 128 9.39 -18.90 7.37
CA GLY A 128 9.42 -17.89 8.42
C GLY A 128 8.57 -16.66 8.12
N SER A 129 9.00 -15.49 8.57
CA SER A 129 8.38 -14.23 8.16
C SER A 129 8.77 -13.85 6.73
N VAL A 130 7.88 -13.13 6.05
CA VAL A 130 8.15 -12.50 4.75
C VAL A 130 9.45 -11.69 4.77
N ARG A 131 9.76 -11.00 5.88
CA ARG A 131 11.00 -10.23 6.02
C ARG A 131 12.23 -11.12 5.91
N VAL A 132 12.21 -12.30 6.51
CA VAL A 132 13.30 -13.29 6.39
C VAL A 132 13.42 -13.81 4.96
N LEU A 133 12.30 -14.07 4.27
CA LEU A 133 12.32 -14.50 2.86
C LEU A 133 12.87 -13.41 1.94
N ARG A 134 12.51 -12.13 2.17
CA ARG A 134 13.05 -10.98 1.44
C ARG A 134 14.55 -10.80 1.67
N ASP A 135 14.98 -10.87 2.93
CA ASP A 135 16.40 -10.74 3.27
C ASP A 135 17.21 -11.88 2.64
N TYR A 136 16.67 -13.11 2.58
CA TYR A 136 17.31 -14.20 1.85
C TYR A 136 17.37 -13.96 0.34
N GLN A 137 16.29 -13.47 -0.27
CA GLN A 137 16.29 -13.11 -1.69
C GLN A 137 17.41 -12.11 -2.03
N LEU A 138 17.61 -11.09 -1.20
CA LEU A 138 18.58 -10.02 -1.44
C LEU A 138 20.01 -10.41 -1.01
N LEU A 139 20.17 -11.06 0.13
CA LEU A 139 21.46 -11.26 0.80
C LEU A 139 21.94 -12.71 0.78
N GLN A 140 21.09 -13.65 0.36
CA GLN A 140 21.32 -15.11 0.45
C GLN A 140 21.68 -15.56 1.88
N LYS A 141 21.10 -14.88 2.89
CA LYS A 141 21.30 -15.15 4.32
C LYS A 141 19.98 -15.02 5.07
N TYR A 142 19.80 -15.84 6.10
CA TYR A 142 18.72 -15.74 7.08
C TYR A 142 19.21 -16.20 8.47
N PRO A 143 18.48 -15.91 9.57
CA PRO A 143 18.86 -16.36 10.90
C PRO A 143 19.01 -17.90 10.98
N PRO A 144 20.19 -18.46 11.32
CA PRO A 144 20.42 -19.91 11.28
C PRO A 144 19.42 -20.73 12.10
N GLU A 145 18.88 -20.16 13.18
CA GLU A 145 17.85 -20.78 14.01
C GLU A 145 16.51 -21.02 13.31
N THR A 146 16.26 -20.38 12.16
CA THR A 146 15.07 -20.62 11.33
C THR A 146 15.28 -21.66 10.23
N ALA A 147 16.46 -22.30 10.17
CA ALA A 147 16.74 -23.34 9.18
C ALA A 147 15.81 -24.55 9.37
N ALA A 148 15.33 -25.11 8.24
CA ALA A 148 14.51 -26.31 8.22
C ALA A 148 15.25 -27.44 7.48
N THR A 149 15.32 -28.62 8.08
CA THR A 149 15.94 -29.78 7.43
C THR A 149 14.94 -30.53 6.54
N PRO A 150 15.27 -30.81 5.27
CA PRO A 150 14.40 -31.59 4.39
C PRO A 150 14.25 -33.03 4.88
N ARG A 151 13.05 -33.59 4.72
CA ARG A 151 12.74 -35.00 4.95
C ARG A 151 12.09 -35.59 3.71
N LEU A 152 12.70 -36.64 3.17
CA LEU A 152 12.15 -37.37 2.03
C LEU A 152 11.19 -38.47 2.52
N HIS A 153 9.96 -38.43 2.02
CA HIS A 153 8.96 -39.48 2.23
C HIS A 153 8.36 -39.90 0.88
N GLY A 154 8.75 -41.09 0.40
CA GLY A 154 8.34 -41.56 -0.94
C GLY A 154 8.84 -40.60 -2.03
N ARG A 155 7.92 -39.87 -2.66
CA ARG A 155 8.19 -38.91 -3.73
C ARG A 155 8.08 -37.45 -3.29
N SER A 156 7.96 -37.23 -1.99
CA SER A 156 7.71 -35.92 -1.37
C SER A 156 8.91 -35.50 -0.56
N LEU A 157 9.43 -34.30 -0.83
CA LEU A 157 10.48 -33.68 -0.03
C LEU A 157 9.82 -32.56 0.80
N ARG A 158 9.90 -32.68 2.12
CA ARG A 158 9.20 -31.79 3.07
C ARG A 158 10.16 -31.06 3.98
N TRP A 159 9.99 -29.75 4.09
CA TRP A 159 10.59 -28.88 5.10
C TRP A 159 9.51 -28.47 6.09
N GLN A 160 9.80 -28.57 7.38
CA GLN A 160 8.86 -28.19 8.43
C GLN A 160 9.63 -27.78 9.68
N ARG A 161 9.14 -26.72 10.34
CA ARG A 161 9.61 -26.33 11.67
C ARG A 161 8.51 -25.62 12.46
N GLN A 162 8.68 -25.58 13.78
CA GLN A 162 7.88 -24.71 14.65
C GLN A 162 8.45 -23.29 14.64
N ARG A 163 7.66 -22.34 15.13
CA ARG A 163 8.19 -21.00 15.41
C ARG A 163 9.22 -21.04 16.53
N LEU A 164 10.10 -20.04 16.53
CA LEU A 164 11.14 -19.88 17.54
C LEU A 164 10.59 -19.80 18.98
N ASP A 165 9.37 -19.29 19.17
CA ASP A 165 8.68 -19.20 20.46
C ASP A 165 7.89 -20.46 20.86
N GLY A 166 7.94 -21.52 20.06
CA GLY A 166 7.21 -22.77 20.28
C GLY A 166 5.75 -22.74 19.79
N ALA A 167 5.30 -21.64 19.19
CA ALA A 167 4.02 -21.60 18.51
C ALA A 167 4.05 -22.42 17.19
N PRO A 168 2.87 -22.78 16.65
CA PRO A 168 2.75 -23.40 15.32
C PRO A 168 3.58 -22.66 14.26
N GLY A 169 4.42 -23.40 13.54
CA GLY A 169 5.29 -22.84 12.50
C GLY A 169 4.79 -23.06 11.09
N TYR A 170 5.68 -23.55 10.24
CA TYR A 170 5.54 -23.48 8.79
C TYR A 170 5.94 -24.80 8.15
N ALA A 171 5.30 -25.16 7.03
CA ALA A 171 5.67 -26.33 6.25
C ALA A 171 5.60 -26.04 4.75
N LEU A 172 6.55 -26.63 4.02
CA LEU A 172 6.58 -26.71 2.57
C LEU A 172 6.84 -28.15 2.17
N GLU A 173 6.01 -28.72 1.31
CA GLU A 173 6.20 -30.05 0.75
C GLU A 173 6.10 -30.00 -0.77
N VAL A 174 7.10 -30.56 -1.45
CA VAL A 174 7.10 -30.70 -2.91
C VAL A 174 7.08 -32.17 -3.27
N THR A 175 5.95 -32.59 -3.84
CA THR A 175 5.69 -33.96 -4.30
C THR A 175 5.89 -34.06 -5.81
N ALA A 176 6.77 -34.96 -6.24
CA ALA A 176 7.02 -35.24 -7.64
C ALA A 176 5.91 -36.13 -8.22
N LEU A 177 5.03 -35.56 -9.06
CA LEU A 177 3.96 -36.30 -9.75
C LEU A 177 4.52 -37.16 -10.90
N ASN A 178 5.64 -36.73 -11.48
CA ASN A 178 6.56 -37.54 -12.28
C ASN A 178 8.02 -37.24 -11.84
N GLY A 179 8.96 -38.16 -12.11
CA GLY A 179 10.35 -37.96 -11.72
C GLY A 179 10.70 -38.47 -10.32
N SER A 180 11.93 -38.19 -9.85
CA SER A 180 12.36 -38.64 -8.52
C SER A 180 13.32 -37.66 -7.88
N TRP A 181 13.20 -37.50 -6.57
CA TRP A 181 14.18 -36.81 -5.74
C TRP A 181 15.42 -37.67 -5.56
N ARG A 182 16.58 -37.04 -5.67
CA ARG A 182 17.89 -37.64 -5.39
C ARG A 182 18.70 -36.68 -4.54
N GLN A 183 19.48 -37.22 -3.61
CA GLN A 183 20.46 -36.44 -2.87
C GLN A 183 21.81 -36.54 -3.58
N GLU A 184 22.35 -35.40 -4.00
CA GLU A 184 23.64 -35.28 -4.67
C GLU A 184 24.53 -34.38 -3.79
N GLY A 185 25.36 -35.01 -2.93
CA GLY A 185 26.10 -34.28 -1.90
C GLY A 185 25.18 -33.71 -0.83
N ASP A 186 25.26 -32.40 -0.59
CA ASP A 186 24.40 -31.64 0.33
C ASP A 186 23.12 -31.11 -0.34
N ARG A 187 22.96 -31.31 -1.65
CA ARG A 187 21.82 -30.79 -2.43
C ARG A 187 20.79 -31.87 -2.73
N TRP A 188 19.54 -31.43 -2.85
CA TRP A 188 18.45 -32.23 -3.37
C TRP A 188 18.18 -31.86 -4.83
N THR A 189 18.22 -32.86 -5.69
CA THR A 189 17.97 -32.71 -7.13
C THR A 189 16.70 -33.45 -7.49
N LEU A 190 15.80 -32.78 -8.23
CA LEU A 190 14.64 -33.39 -8.85
C LEU A 190 14.86 -33.53 -10.36
N GLN A 191 14.65 -34.74 -10.89
CA GLN A 191 14.81 -35.06 -12.31
C GLN A 191 13.56 -35.75 -12.85
N PRO A 192 13.14 -35.46 -14.10
CA PRO A 192 12.02 -36.14 -14.73
C PRO A 192 12.35 -37.61 -14.99
N GLU A 193 11.32 -38.45 -15.11
CA GLU A 193 11.47 -39.88 -15.42
C GLU A 193 12.04 -40.12 -16.82
N GLN A 194 11.76 -39.23 -17.77
CA GLN A 194 12.25 -39.27 -19.13
C GLN A 194 12.81 -37.91 -19.55
N THR A 195 13.97 -37.91 -20.21
CA THR A 195 14.59 -36.69 -20.75
C THR A 195 13.64 -35.96 -21.69
N GLY A 196 13.50 -34.64 -21.52
CA GLY A 196 12.65 -33.79 -22.35
C GLY A 196 11.19 -33.68 -21.90
N GLN A 197 10.75 -34.46 -20.91
CA GLN A 197 9.44 -34.26 -20.30
C GLN A 197 9.48 -33.14 -19.25
N PRO A 198 8.42 -32.32 -19.12
CA PRO A 198 8.31 -31.37 -18.02
C PRO A 198 8.16 -32.11 -16.68
N LEU A 199 8.76 -31.54 -15.64
CA LEU A 199 8.52 -31.94 -14.26
C LEU A 199 7.14 -31.46 -13.84
N ARG A 200 6.32 -32.33 -13.27
CA ARG A 200 5.00 -32.05 -12.71
C ARG A 200 5.07 -32.21 -11.20
N LEU A 201 4.73 -31.14 -10.50
CA LEU A 201 4.91 -31.00 -9.07
C LEU A 201 3.57 -30.71 -8.42
N ARG A 202 3.42 -31.22 -7.20
CA ARG A 202 2.42 -30.76 -6.24
C ARG A 202 3.14 -30.08 -5.09
N ILE A 203 2.75 -28.85 -4.80
CA ILE A 203 3.37 -27.97 -3.80
C ILE A 203 2.32 -27.71 -2.71
N ASP A 204 2.55 -28.22 -1.52
CA ASP A 204 1.75 -27.93 -0.34
C ASP A 204 2.51 -26.92 0.54
N ALA A 205 1.90 -25.76 0.80
CA ALA A 205 2.48 -24.69 1.60
C ALA A 205 1.53 -24.33 2.73
N LEU A 206 2.02 -24.30 3.96
CA LEU A 206 1.21 -24.18 5.17
C LEU A 206 1.84 -23.24 6.20
N THR A 207 0.99 -22.45 6.86
CA THR A 207 1.33 -21.64 8.03
C THR A 207 0.42 -21.99 9.22
N GLY A 208 0.99 -21.98 10.42
CA GLY A 208 0.30 -22.12 11.70
C GLY A 208 -0.05 -20.78 12.36
N GLU A 209 0.24 -19.65 11.70
CA GLU A 209 -0.08 -18.31 12.17
C GLU A 209 -1.59 -18.10 12.34
N THR A 210 -1.96 -17.14 13.20
CA THR A 210 -3.37 -16.78 13.39
C THR A 210 -3.89 -16.11 12.10
N PRO A 211 -4.97 -16.63 11.50
CA PRO A 211 -5.52 -16.06 10.27
C PRO A 211 -6.18 -14.70 10.52
N LEU A 212 -6.15 -13.84 9.50
CA LEU A 212 -6.92 -12.59 9.47
C LEU A 212 -8.35 -12.87 8.98
N THR A 213 -9.28 -11.94 9.24
CA THR A 213 -10.68 -12.06 8.84
C THR A 213 -10.93 -11.26 7.55
N PRO A 214 -11.07 -11.92 6.39
CA PRO A 214 -11.17 -11.21 5.11
C PRO A 214 -12.54 -10.54 4.94
N PHE A 215 -12.57 -9.40 4.25
CA PHE A 215 -13.82 -8.83 3.79
C PHE A 215 -14.39 -9.63 2.62
N ALA A 216 -15.69 -9.91 2.64
CA ALA A 216 -16.40 -10.29 1.42
C ALA A 216 -16.57 -9.07 0.50
N ALA A 217 -16.56 -9.29 -0.82
CA ALA A 217 -16.65 -8.21 -1.82
C ALA A 217 -17.81 -7.23 -1.57
N THR A 218 -18.99 -7.74 -1.20
CA THR A 218 -20.21 -6.95 -0.91
C THR A 218 -20.11 -6.12 0.37
N HIS A 219 -19.25 -6.49 1.30
CA HIS A 219 -18.98 -5.76 2.54
C HIS A 219 -17.77 -4.81 2.43
N LEU A 220 -17.03 -4.89 1.32
CA LEU A 220 -15.85 -4.05 1.06
C LEU A 220 -16.18 -2.86 0.17
N LEU A 221 -16.79 -3.10 -0.98
CA LEU A 221 -17.08 -2.09 -2.00
C LEU A 221 -18.59 -1.85 -2.13
N ASN A 222 -18.95 -0.62 -2.46
CA ASN A 222 -20.30 -0.21 -2.83
C ASN A 222 -20.42 -0.04 -4.36
N ASP A 223 -21.60 0.35 -4.82
CA ASP A 223 -21.93 0.44 -6.25
C ASP A 223 -21.25 1.61 -7.00
N GLN A 224 -20.56 2.51 -6.29
CA GLN A 224 -19.76 3.59 -6.90
C GLN A 224 -18.37 3.11 -7.35
N ALA A 225 -17.95 1.92 -6.94
CA ALA A 225 -16.67 1.35 -7.35
C ALA A 225 -16.67 1.05 -8.86
N SER A 226 -15.58 1.39 -9.56
CA SER A 226 -15.34 0.99 -10.95
C SER A 226 -15.41 -0.54 -11.10
N ASN A 227 -15.79 -1.04 -12.27
CA ASN A 227 -15.93 -2.48 -12.56
C ASN A 227 -14.59 -3.18 -12.90
N ASP A 228 -13.45 -2.54 -12.66
CA ASP A 228 -12.14 -3.16 -12.90
C ASP A 228 -11.95 -4.40 -12.03
N LEU A 229 -12.07 -5.57 -12.66
CA LEU A 229 -12.07 -6.86 -11.96
C LEU A 229 -10.75 -7.09 -11.22
N ARG A 230 -9.61 -6.74 -11.85
CA ARG A 230 -8.29 -6.97 -11.27
C ARG A 230 -8.10 -6.16 -9.99
N SER A 231 -8.39 -4.85 -10.00
CA SER A 231 -8.27 -4.02 -8.79
C SER A 231 -9.26 -4.42 -7.71
N ARG A 232 -10.47 -4.86 -8.07
CA ARG A 232 -11.45 -5.38 -7.09
C ARG A 232 -10.94 -6.62 -6.38
N GLN A 233 -10.39 -7.57 -7.13
CA GLN A 233 -9.82 -8.81 -6.60
C GLN A 233 -8.58 -8.53 -5.74
N ALA A 234 -7.68 -7.65 -6.19
CA ALA A 234 -6.51 -7.23 -5.43
C ALA A 234 -6.91 -6.55 -4.11
N LEU A 235 -7.84 -5.58 -4.14
CA LEU A 235 -8.31 -4.89 -2.94
C LEU A 235 -8.98 -5.86 -1.97
N GLN A 236 -9.80 -6.80 -2.45
CA GLN A 236 -10.42 -7.83 -1.61
C GLN A 236 -9.38 -8.72 -0.93
N PHE A 237 -8.34 -9.14 -1.65
CA PHE A 237 -7.26 -9.93 -1.07
C PHE A 237 -6.48 -9.17 0.02
N LEU A 238 -6.32 -7.86 -0.13
CA LEU A 238 -5.54 -7.00 0.77
C LEU A 238 -6.35 -6.41 1.94
N SER A 239 -7.67 -6.62 1.99
CA SER A 239 -8.54 -5.99 2.99
C SER A 239 -9.07 -6.98 4.02
N TYR A 240 -8.74 -6.76 5.28
CA TYR A 240 -9.19 -7.55 6.43
C TYR A 240 -9.79 -6.65 7.50
N HIS A 241 -10.66 -7.19 8.34
CA HIS A 241 -11.30 -6.44 9.42
C HIS A 241 -10.29 -5.91 10.44
N GLU A 242 -9.14 -6.57 10.60
CA GLU A 242 -8.08 -6.18 11.54
C GLU A 242 -7.16 -5.09 10.99
N LYS A 243 -6.97 -5.04 9.67
CA LYS A 243 -6.07 -4.12 8.96
C LYS A 243 -6.20 -4.28 7.44
N PHE A 244 -5.78 -3.26 6.70
CA PHE A 244 -5.45 -3.43 5.28
C PHE A 244 -3.94 -3.70 5.15
N LEU A 245 -3.58 -4.58 4.23
CA LEU A 245 -2.19 -4.89 3.91
C LEU A 245 -1.68 -3.89 2.88
N ALA A 246 -0.49 -3.33 3.07
CA ALA A 246 0.12 -2.36 2.17
C ALA A 246 0.34 -2.96 0.76
N GLY A 247 0.68 -4.24 0.71
CA GLY A 247 0.77 -4.99 -0.53
C GLY A 247 0.72 -6.49 -0.28
N SER A 248 0.96 -7.22 -1.36
CA SER A 248 1.12 -8.67 -1.33
C SER A 248 2.51 -9.05 -0.78
N TRP A 249 3.17 -10.06 -1.34
CA TRP A 249 4.24 -10.80 -0.65
C TRP A 249 5.40 -9.95 -0.11
N ARG A 250 5.75 -8.78 -0.66
CA ARG A 250 6.86 -7.98 -0.09
C ARG A 250 6.43 -7.11 1.08
N PHE A 251 5.17 -6.69 1.11
CA PHE A 251 4.61 -5.77 2.09
C PHE A 251 3.33 -6.37 2.70
N ASP A 252 3.36 -7.67 3.01
CA ASP A 252 2.22 -8.51 3.43
C ASP A 252 1.78 -8.20 4.88
N THR A 253 1.82 -6.92 5.24
CA THR A 253 1.49 -6.37 6.55
C THR A 253 0.94 -4.95 6.44
N TYR A 254 0.53 -4.40 7.57
CA TYR A 254 -0.01 -3.04 7.68
C TYR A 254 1.09 -2.00 7.51
N PHE A 255 0.80 -0.97 6.70
CA PHE A 255 1.52 0.30 6.74
C PHE A 255 0.51 1.43 7.04
N GLY A 256 0.86 2.34 7.96
CA GLY A 256 -0.05 3.39 8.43
C GLY A 256 -0.45 4.36 7.33
N ARG A 257 0.55 4.90 6.65
CA ARG A 257 0.46 5.76 5.48
C ARG A 257 -0.36 5.11 4.39
N ASP A 258 -0.03 3.86 4.10
CA ASP A 258 -0.70 3.07 3.06
C ASP A 258 -2.18 2.93 3.33
N THR A 259 -2.51 2.62 4.58
CA THR A 259 -3.88 2.54 5.04
C THR A 259 -4.58 3.89 4.92
N LEU A 260 -4.02 4.96 5.50
CA LEU A 260 -4.65 6.29 5.55
C LEU A 260 -4.88 6.89 4.16
N MET A 261 -3.88 6.82 3.28
CA MET A 261 -3.99 7.36 1.94
C MET A 261 -4.93 6.52 1.06
N SER A 262 -4.90 5.18 1.19
CA SER A 262 -5.84 4.30 0.50
C SER A 262 -7.27 4.60 0.91
N LEU A 263 -7.52 4.70 2.23
CA LEU A 263 -8.83 5.04 2.76
C LEU A 263 -9.31 6.36 2.20
N ARG A 264 -8.47 7.40 2.19
CA ARG A 264 -8.85 8.71 1.67
C ARG A 264 -9.30 8.65 0.22
N LEU A 265 -8.58 7.94 -0.63
CA LEU A 265 -8.84 7.88 -2.06
C LEU A 265 -9.99 6.92 -2.38
N LEU A 266 -10.08 5.78 -1.70
CA LEU A 266 -11.12 4.77 -1.89
C LEU A 266 -12.44 5.10 -1.17
N MET A 267 -12.45 6.07 -0.25
CA MET A 267 -13.61 6.39 0.61
C MET A 267 -14.95 6.40 -0.12
N PRO A 268 -15.10 7.04 -1.31
CA PRO A 268 -16.36 7.06 -2.03
C PRO A 268 -16.86 5.66 -2.46
N ALA A 269 -15.94 4.74 -2.75
CA ALA A 269 -16.22 3.39 -3.23
C ALA A 269 -16.27 2.34 -2.12
N LEU A 270 -15.72 2.62 -0.94
CA LEU A 270 -15.74 1.70 0.21
C LEU A 270 -17.10 1.67 0.89
N GLN A 271 -17.42 0.53 1.50
CA GLN A 271 -18.48 0.42 2.48
C GLN A 271 -18.07 1.08 3.81
N PRO A 272 -19.02 1.64 4.59
CA PRO A 272 -18.71 2.33 5.85
C PRO A 272 -17.86 1.50 6.83
N GLN A 273 -18.17 0.21 6.98
CA GLN A 273 -17.42 -0.67 7.88
C GLN A 273 -15.96 -0.86 7.44
N ALA A 274 -15.69 -0.90 6.13
CA ALA A 274 -14.33 -1.00 5.61
C ALA A 274 -13.53 0.27 5.92
N VAL A 275 -14.14 1.46 5.78
CA VAL A 275 -13.51 2.73 6.17
C VAL A 275 -13.18 2.74 7.67
N GLU A 276 -14.15 2.35 8.51
CA GLU A 276 -13.99 2.32 9.96
C GLU A 276 -12.97 1.27 10.42
N SER A 277 -12.87 0.12 9.75
CA SER A 277 -11.88 -0.91 10.08
C SER A 277 -10.47 -0.43 9.79
N GLY A 278 -10.24 0.26 8.68
CA GLY A 278 -8.94 0.84 8.36
C GLY A 278 -8.54 2.01 9.30
N LEU A 279 -9.47 2.90 9.64
CA LEU A 279 -9.19 3.95 10.64
C LEU A 279 -8.93 3.34 12.02
N GLY A 280 -9.74 2.37 12.43
CA GLY A 280 -9.57 1.65 13.68
C GLY A 280 -8.24 0.90 13.76
N SER A 281 -7.77 0.32 12.65
CA SER A 281 -6.48 -0.38 12.61
C SER A 281 -5.30 0.56 12.81
N VAL A 282 -5.39 1.81 12.35
CA VAL A 282 -4.40 2.86 12.59
C VAL A 282 -4.42 3.30 14.06
N LEU A 283 -5.61 3.59 14.60
CA LEU A 283 -5.77 4.00 16.00
C LEU A 283 -5.25 2.92 16.97
N ALA A 284 -5.45 1.64 16.64
CA ALA A 284 -4.97 0.51 17.43
C ALA A 284 -3.44 0.44 17.59
N ARG A 285 -2.69 1.14 16.74
CA ARG A 285 -1.23 1.04 16.63
C ARG A 285 -0.52 2.34 17.01
N LEU A 286 -1.24 3.32 17.56
CA LEU A 286 -0.62 4.56 18.03
C LEU A 286 0.41 4.29 19.13
N SER A 287 1.52 5.01 19.09
CA SER A 287 2.50 5.04 20.17
C SER A 287 1.85 5.56 21.45
N ALA A 288 2.47 5.32 22.61
CA ALA A 288 2.02 5.92 23.87
C ALA A 288 1.85 7.45 23.77
N GLY A 289 2.69 8.12 22.96
CA GLY A 289 2.65 9.56 22.73
C GLY A 289 1.64 10.03 21.67
N GLY A 290 1.06 9.13 20.87
CA GLY A 290 0.11 9.46 19.80
C GLY A 290 0.69 9.49 18.39
N GLU A 291 1.93 9.03 18.21
CA GLU A 291 2.52 8.82 16.87
C GLU A 291 1.85 7.64 16.18
N VAL A 292 1.70 7.70 14.86
CA VAL A 292 1.13 6.64 14.04
C VAL A 292 2.23 5.66 13.66
N ALA A 293 1.99 4.37 13.87
CA ALA A 293 2.92 3.33 13.45
C ALA A 293 3.01 3.31 11.92
N HIS A 294 4.23 3.40 11.40
CA HIS A 294 4.49 3.26 9.98
C HIS A 294 4.31 1.82 9.52
N GLU A 295 4.90 0.86 10.24
CA GLU A 295 4.87 -0.58 9.94
C GLU A 295 4.78 -1.36 11.25
N GLU A 296 4.39 -2.63 11.17
CA GLU A 296 4.43 -3.58 12.29
C GLU A 296 5.28 -4.82 12.01
N ASP A 297 6.17 -5.14 12.95
CA ASP A 297 6.79 -6.45 13.08
C ASP A 297 5.84 -7.36 13.86
N ILE A 298 5.36 -8.43 13.23
CA ILE A 298 4.42 -9.39 13.82
C ILE A 298 4.90 -10.83 13.62
N GLY A 299 4.15 -11.78 14.19
CA GLY A 299 4.45 -13.20 14.04
C GLY A 299 5.84 -13.53 14.58
N GLU A 300 6.57 -14.38 13.87
CA GLU A 300 7.94 -14.75 14.25
C GLU A 300 8.96 -13.62 14.04
N PHE A 301 8.69 -12.63 13.19
CA PHE A 301 9.62 -11.51 13.05
C PHE A 301 9.69 -10.68 14.33
N ALA A 302 8.56 -10.48 15.02
CA ALA A 302 8.53 -9.89 16.35
C ALA A 302 9.40 -10.69 17.34
N VAL A 303 9.32 -12.03 17.30
CA VAL A 303 10.15 -12.91 18.15
C VAL A 303 11.64 -12.68 17.88
N LEU A 304 12.05 -12.64 16.61
CA LEU A 304 13.43 -12.36 16.22
C LEU A 304 13.91 -10.98 16.72
N ARG A 305 13.04 -9.97 16.63
CA ARG A 305 13.34 -8.60 17.09
C ARG A 305 13.52 -8.55 18.61
N HIS A 306 12.60 -9.12 19.38
CA HIS A 306 12.72 -9.20 20.85
C HIS A 306 13.97 -9.98 21.28
N ARG A 307 14.26 -11.13 20.64
CA ARG A 307 15.50 -11.88 20.92
C ARG A 307 16.75 -11.05 20.71
N LYS A 308 16.81 -10.31 19.59
CA LYS A 308 17.94 -9.45 19.25
C LYS A 308 18.09 -8.27 20.21
N GLU A 309 16.98 -7.64 20.60
CA GLU A 309 17.00 -6.39 21.37
C GLU A 309 17.10 -6.61 22.88
N ASN A 310 16.47 -7.66 23.41
CA ASN A 310 16.36 -7.89 24.84
C ASN A 310 16.50 -9.36 25.28
N GLY A 311 16.81 -10.29 24.36
CA GLY A 311 16.91 -11.73 24.65
C GLY A 311 15.58 -12.42 24.95
N GLY A 312 14.46 -11.70 24.84
CA GLY A 312 13.11 -12.21 25.09
C GLY A 312 12.56 -13.06 23.94
N ASN A 313 11.53 -13.84 24.23
CA ASN A 313 10.92 -14.78 23.27
C ASN A 313 9.44 -14.44 22.99
N SER A 314 9.11 -13.16 22.96
CA SER A 314 7.73 -12.68 22.82
C SER A 314 7.34 -12.47 21.35
N ALA A 315 6.08 -12.77 21.02
CA ALA A 315 5.47 -12.43 19.74
C ALA A 315 4.67 -11.11 19.80
N THR A 316 4.78 -10.35 20.90
CA THR A 316 4.15 -9.03 21.00
C THR A 316 4.62 -8.15 19.84
N PRO A 317 3.69 -7.55 19.06
CA PRO A 317 4.06 -6.70 17.94
C PRO A 317 5.05 -5.61 18.32
N VAL A 318 5.98 -5.31 17.42
CA VAL A 318 6.85 -4.14 17.51
C VAL A 318 6.43 -3.17 16.42
N PHE A 319 6.10 -1.93 16.80
CA PHE A 319 5.67 -0.90 15.87
C PHE A 319 6.81 0.05 15.56
N ASP A 320 7.00 0.37 14.29
CA ASP A 320 7.96 1.38 13.85
C ASP A 320 7.29 2.76 13.77
N TYR A 321 7.96 3.79 14.29
CA TYR A 321 7.49 5.18 14.30
C TYR A 321 8.52 6.11 13.63
N ALA A 322 9.31 5.58 12.70
CA ALA A 322 10.40 6.34 12.07
C ALA A 322 9.92 7.35 11.03
N MET A 323 8.78 7.10 10.38
CA MET A 323 8.19 8.00 9.40
C MET A 323 7.34 9.07 10.11
N VAL A 324 7.53 10.33 9.72
CA VAL A 324 6.89 11.49 10.36
C VAL A 324 5.61 11.92 9.66
N ASP A 325 5.38 11.52 8.40
CA ASP A 325 4.20 11.92 7.63
C ASP A 325 2.93 11.22 8.13
N ASP A 326 3.05 9.93 8.49
CA ASP A 326 2.01 9.10 9.12
C ASP A 326 1.21 9.86 10.21
N ASP A 327 1.93 10.51 11.13
CA ASP A 327 1.39 11.22 12.30
C ASP A 327 0.36 12.29 11.93
N PHE A 328 0.61 12.98 10.82
CA PHE A 328 -0.15 14.14 10.34
C PHE A 328 -1.14 13.79 9.22
N MET A 329 -1.19 12.52 8.78
CA MET A 329 -2.24 12.05 7.86
C MET A 329 -3.51 11.65 8.60
N LEU A 330 -3.42 11.15 9.83
CA LEU A 330 -4.56 10.65 10.58
C LEU A 330 -5.67 11.71 10.81
N PRO A 331 -5.37 12.95 11.26
CA PRO A 331 -6.42 13.95 11.48
C PRO A 331 -7.22 14.31 10.23
N PRO A 332 -6.63 14.70 9.08
CA PRO A 332 -7.40 15.08 7.90
C PRO A 332 -8.17 13.91 7.27
N VAL A 333 -7.64 12.68 7.30
CA VAL A 333 -8.36 11.50 6.78
C VAL A 333 -9.56 11.17 7.69
N THR A 334 -9.39 11.28 9.01
CA THR A 334 -10.49 11.09 9.98
C THR A 334 -11.56 12.16 9.80
N ALA A 335 -11.18 13.42 9.63
CA ALA A 335 -12.14 14.51 9.37
C ALA A 335 -12.92 14.31 8.06
N ALA A 336 -12.27 13.81 7.01
CA ALA A 336 -12.95 13.47 5.76
C ALA A 336 -14.09 12.46 5.98
N TRP A 337 -13.88 11.45 6.83
CA TRP A 337 -14.93 10.47 7.15
C TRP A 337 -15.97 11.02 8.13
N LEU A 338 -15.54 11.60 9.25
CA LEU A 338 -16.42 11.94 10.36
C LEU A 338 -17.17 13.26 10.16
N LEU A 339 -16.69 14.16 9.28
CA LEU A 339 -17.27 15.49 9.06
C LEU A 339 -17.73 15.70 7.61
N GLU A 340 -16.95 15.26 6.62
CA GLU A 340 -17.25 15.53 5.20
C GLU A 340 -18.22 14.49 4.62
N ASP A 341 -17.97 13.19 4.83
CA ASP A 341 -18.79 12.10 4.29
C ASP A 341 -20.12 11.93 5.06
N PRO A 342 -21.29 12.04 4.41
CA PRO A 342 -22.58 11.88 5.08
C PRO A 342 -22.76 10.51 5.76
N ARG A 343 -22.18 9.44 5.20
CA ARG A 343 -22.28 8.07 5.73
C ARG A 343 -21.49 7.94 7.03
N GLY A 344 -20.31 8.55 7.08
CA GLY A 344 -19.46 8.58 8.27
C GLY A 344 -19.99 9.50 9.34
N ARG A 345 -20.48 10.70 8.99
CA ARG A 345 -21.17 11.61 9.93
C ARG A 345 -22.28 10.91 10.71
N ALA A 346 -23.10 10.10 10.04
CA ALA A 346 -24.20 9.38 10.67
C ALA A 346 -23.73 8.33 11.70
N ARG A 347 -22.48 7.89 11.62
CA ARG A 347 -21.88 6.83 12.46
C ARG A 347 -20.81 7.35 13.41
N ALA A 348 -20.45 8.63 13.33
CA ALA A 348 -19.26 9.19 13.97
C ALA A 348 -19.22 8.97 15.48
N ALA A 349 -20.32 9.21 16.19
CA ALA A 349 -20.37 9.00 17.64
C ALA A 349 -20.19 7.52 18.03
N GLN A 350 -20.77 6.59 17.27
CA GLN A 350 -20.63 5.15 17.49
C GLN A 350 -19.20 4.68 17.22
N PHE A 351 -18.61 5.13 16.11
CA PHE A 351 -17.23 4.83 15.75
C PHE A 351 -16.26 5.26 16.87
N LEU A 352 -16.34 6.53 17.31
CA LEU A 352 -15.47 7.06 18.36
C LEU A 352 -15.67 6.35 19.72
N ALA A 353 -16.89 5.88 20.01
CA ALA A 353 -17.18 5.17 21.26
C ALA A 353 -16.77 3.69 21.25
N THR A 354 -16.36 3.15 20.09
CA THR A 354 -15.97 1.74 19.95
C THR A 354 -14.70 1.47 20.77
N GLY A 355 -14.68 0.32 21.47
CA GLY A 355 -13.54 -0.10 22.27
C GLY A 355 -12.31 -0.48 21.44
N LEU A 356 -11.13 -0.15 21.96
CA LEU A 356 -9.83 -0.33 21.33
C LEU A 356 -8.79 -0.62 22.42
N GLY A 357 -8.43 -1.88 22.62
CA GLY A 357 -7.28 -2.25 23.46
C GLY A 357 -7.25 -1.68 24.89
N GLY A 358 -8.40 -1.42 25.51
CA GLY A 358 -8.51 -0.84 26.86
C GLY A 358 -8.88 0.65 26.89
N GLU A 359 -8.95 1.33 25.75
CA GLU A 359 -9.51 2.68 25.60
C GLU A 359 -10.63 2.70 24.53
N ARG A 360 -11.17 3.87 24.17
CA ARG A 360 -12.08 4.03 23.03
C ARG A 360 -11.32 4.64 21.85
N GLN A 361 -11.82 4.45 20.63
CA GLN A 361 -11.23 5.05 19.43
C GLN A 361 -11.13 6.59 19.52
N GLY A 362 -12.10 7.25 20.17
CA GLY A 362 -12.05 8.69 20.41
C GLY A 362 -10.95 9.12 21.37
N ASP A 363 -10.60 8.30 22.37
CA ASP A 363 -9.50 8.58 23.29
C ASP A 363 -8.15 8.51 22.53
N ALA A 364 -7.98 7.49 21.69
CA ALA A 364 -6.81 7.31 20.83
C ALA A 364 -6.66 8.47 19.81
N LEU A 365 -7.77 8.90 19.19
CA LEU A 365 -7.75 10.03 18.26
C LEU A 365 -7.32 11.34 18.97
N VAL A 366 -7.87 11.62 20.16
CA VAL A 366 -7.47 12.79 20.96
C VAL A 366 -5.97 12.75 21.29
N ARG A 367 -5.42 11.57 21.58
CA ARG A 367 -3.99 11.38 21.85
C ARG A 367 -3.11 11.78 20.66
N ASN A 368 -3.45 11.36 19.44
CA ASN A 368 -2.75 11.82 18.23
C ASN A 368 -2.95 13.34 17.99
N LEU A 369 -4.15 13.89 18.19
CA LEU A 369 -4.37 15.33 18.04
C LEU A 369 -3.51 16.16 19.00
N LEU A 370 -3.31 15.70 20.24
CA LEU A 370 -2.44 16.35 21.22
C LEU A 370 -0.97 16.25 20.81
N PHE A 371 -0.54 15.13 20.24
CA PHE A 371 0.80 14.98 19.65
C PHE A 371 1.02 16.03 18.55
N VAL A 372 0.10 16.12 17.59
CA VAL A 372 0.17 17.09 16.48
C VAL A 372 0.18 18.54 17.00
N ALA A 373 -0.69 18.85 17.97
CA ALA A 373 -0.71 20.18 18.59
C ALA A 373 0.64 20.54 19.22
N GLY A 374 1.25 19.61 19.96
CA GLY A 374 2.58 19.78 20.55
C GLY A 374 3.66 20.00 19.49
N ALA A 375 3.69 19.15 18.46
CA ALA A 375 4.66 19.24 17.35
C ALA A 375 4.57 20.58 16.59
N SER A 376 3.38 21.19 16.53
CA SER A 376 3.16 22.48 15.87
C SER A 376 3.56 23.73 16.68
N ALA A 377 3.90 23.59 17.96
CA ALA A 377 3.95 24.73 18.85
C ALA A 377 5.11 25.70 18.54
N ASP A 378 6.30 25.16 18.24
CA ASP A 378 7.52 25.96 18.13
C ASP A 378 7.57 26.79 16.85
N PHE A 379 7.23 26.21 15.70
CA PHE A 379 7.16 26.95 14.45
C PHE A 379 6.04 27.99 14.45
N ALA A 380 4.90 27.68 15.08
CA ALA A 380 3.83 28.67 15.20
C ALA A 380 4.22 29.87 16.09
N ARG A 381 5.16 29.67 17.04
CA ARG A 381 5.71 30.76 17.86
C ARG A 381 6.78 31.55 17.11
N GLU A 382 7.66 30.87 16.40
CA GLU A 382 8.73 31.47 15.60
C GLU A 382 8.86 30.70 14.26
N PRO A 383 8.30 31.24 13.15
CA PRO A 383 8.24 30.56 11.86
C PRO A 383 9.57 30.53 11.09
N VAL A 384 10.51 29.72 11.58
CA VAL A 384 11.84 29.52 11.01
C VAL A 384 12.12 28.06 10.71
N ALA A 385 12.99 27.77 9.73
CA ALA A 385 13.23 26.40 9.24
C ALA A 385 13.61 25.40 10.35
N ARG A 386 14.40 25.81 11.35
CA ARG A 386 14.81 24.96 12.48
C ARG A 386 13.66 24.48 13.38
N HIS A 387 12.48 25.10 13.29
CA HIS A 387 11.28 24.69 14.05
C HIS A 387 10.30 23.87 13.22
N LEU A 388 10.58 23.64 11.94
CA LEU A 388 9.81 22.72 11.11
C LEU A 388 9.98 21.27 11.61
N ILE A 389 9.05 20.41 11.22
CA ILE A 389 9.14 18.98 11.45
C ILE A 389 10.27 18.42 10.58
N ALA A 390 11.34 17.98 11.23
CA ALA A 390 12.46 17.31 10.60
C ALA A 390 12.26 15.79 10.55
N LEU A 391 12.99 15.11 9.66
CA LEU A 391 13.18 13.67 9.77
C LEU A 391 13.70 13.29 11.17
N LYS A 392 13.47 12.06 11.64
CA LYS A 392 13.98 11.64 12.95
C LYS A 392 15.53 11.73 12.99
N PRO A 393 16.16 11.94 14.17
CA PRO A 393 17.62 12.00 14.27
C PRO A 393 18.31 10.75 13.71
N GLY A 394 19.40 10.94 12.96
CA GLY A 394 20.18 9.84 12.37
C GLY A 394 19.50 9.09 11.23
N ARG A 395 18.39 9.60 10.70
CA ARG A 395 17.66 9.04 9.56
C ARG A 395 17.74 9.98 8.35
N ASP A 396 17.98 9.39 7.18
CA ASP A 396 17.99 10.08 5.88
C ASP A 396 16.65 9.93 5.13
N ALA A 397 15.76 9.07 5.65
CA ALA A 397 14.40 8.84 5.16
C ALA A 397 13.43 8.85 6.35
N GLY A 398 12.22 9.34 6.12
CA GLY A 398 11.19 9.47 7.17
C GLY A 398 9.85 10.02 6.67
N GLN A 399 9.57 9.89 5.38
CA GLN A 399 8.24 10.14 4.78
C GLN A 399 8.09 9.28 3.53
N TRP A 400 6.97 9.38 2.80
CA TRP A 400 6.65 8.55 1.65
C TRP A 400 7.76 8.28 0.64
N ARG A 401 8.62 9.27 0.36
CA ARG A 401 9.86 9.06 -0.40
C ARG A 401 10.94 8.46 0.50
N ASP A 402 10.72 7.22 0.93
CA ASP A 402 11.48 6.52 1.97
C ASP A 402 12.83 5.92 1.52
N SER A 403 13.37 6.35 0.38
CA SER A 403 14.77 6.11 0.04
C SER A 403 15.66 7.23 0.58
N ASN A 404 16.92 6.91 0.91
CA ASN A 404 17.89 7.90 1.44
C ASN A 404 18.07 9.13 0.53
N GLU A 405 17.83 8.98 -0.77
CA GLU A 405 17.93 10.05 -1.76
C GLU A 405 16.59 10.71 -2.11
N GLY A 406 15.47 10.17 -1.61
CA GLY A 406 14.12 10.46 -2.11
C GLY A 406 13.68 11.92 -2.01
N ILE A 407 14.28 12.69 -1.10
CA ILE A 407 14.07 14.14 -0.95
C ILE A 407 15.34 14.96 -1.20
N GLY A 408 16.29 14.42 -1.97
CA GLY A 408 17.55 15.09 -2.29
C GLY A 408 18.47 15.28 -1.09
N ARG A 409 18.37 14.39 -0.10
CA ARG A 409 19.06 14.48 1.21
C ARG A 409 18.64 15.70 2.04
N GLY A 410 17.40 16.16 1.85
CA GLY A 410 16.80 17.17 2.70
C GLY A 410 16.58 16.70 4.14
N ARG A 411 16.36 17.66 5.03
CA ARG A 411 16.08 17.45 6.46
C ARG A 411 14.63 17.74 6.83
N TYR A 412 14.01 18.72 6.17
CA TYR A 412 12.63 19.16 6.43
C TYR A 412 11.78 18.91 5.17
N PRO A 413 10.93 17.88 5.15
CA PRO A 413 10.12 17.54 3.96
C PRO A 413 9.02 18.56 3.69
N TYR A 414 8.76 18.86 2.41
CA TYR A 414 7.69 19.76 1.99
C TYR A 414 6.30 19.24 2.35
N ASP A 415 6.00 18.00 1.99
CA ASP A 415 4.69 17.38 2.20
C ASP A 415 4.27 17.43 3.68
N VAL A 416 5.16 17.07 4.60
CA VAL A 416 4.92 17.12 6.05
C VAL A 416 4.61 18.54 6.51
N ASN A 417 5.44 19.51 6.11
CA ASN A 417 5.44 20.84 6.70
C ASN A 417 4.48 21.81 6.02
N ALA A 418 4.41 21.80 4.69
CA ALA A 418 3.56 22.71 3.94
C ALA A 418 2.17 22.14 3.66
N VAL A 419 1.97 20.81 3.80
CA VAL A 419 0.68 20.17 3.52
C VAL A 419 0.08 19.49 4.74
N TRP A 420 0.72 18.46 5.30
CA TRP A 420 0.10 17.60 6.31
C TRP A 420 -0.14 18.29 7.63
N MET A 421 0.84 19.05 8.14
CA MET A 421 0.68 19.81 9.37
C MET A 421 -0.46 20.84 9.29
N PRO A 422 -0.53 21.77 8.31
CA PRO A 422 -1.64 22.72 8.24
C PRO A 422 -2.98 22.04 7.97
N ALA A 423 -3.03 20.95 7.18
CA ALA A 423 -4.25 20.17 6.99
C ALA A 423 -4.72 19.53 8.32
N SER A 424 -3.78 19.02 9.13
CA SER A 424 -4.09 18.45 10.44
C SER A 424 -4.63 19.46 11.43
N LEU A 425 -4.04 20.66 11.50
CA LEU A 425 -4.52 21.72 12.40
C LEU A 425 -5.93 22.19 12.01
N ARG A 426 -6.26 22.23 10.71
CA ARG A 426 -7.64 22.49 10.25
C ARG A 426 -8.61 21.37 10.62
N ALA A 427 -8.21 20.12 10.38
CA ALA A 427 -9.01 18.95 10.71
C ALA A 427 -9.32 18.90 12.21
N MET A 428 -8.32 19.21 13.05
CA MET A 428 -8.44 19.35 14.49
C MET A 428 -9.50 20.40 14.88
N ALA A 429 -9.42 21.61 14.31
CA ALA A 429 -10.42 22.65 14.54
C ALA A 429 -11.84 22.19 14.16
N GLY A 430 -12.01 21.59 12.98
CA GLY A 430 -13.31 21.08 12.52
C GLY A 430 -13.87 19.97 13.43
N LEU A 431 -13.02 19.06 13.91
CA LEU A 431 -13.42 18.00 14.84
C LEU A 431 -13.85 18.58 16.20
N LEU A 432 -13.17 19.61 16.71
CA LEU A 432 -13.57 20.29 17.95
C LEU A 432 -14.91 21.03 17.79
N ASP A 433 -15.08 21.77 16.69
CA ASP A 433 -16.27 22.57 16.43
C ASP A 433 -17.52 21.70 16.23
N SER A 434 -17.34 20.47 15.73
CA SER A 434 -18.42 19.49 15.62
C SER A 434 -18.99 19.00 16.95
N GLY A 435 -18.24 19.18 18.06
CA GLY A 435 -18.58 18.64 19.37
C GLY A 435 -18.34 17.12 19.54
N LEU A 436 -17.93 16.40 18.49
CA LEU A 436 -17.73 14.94 18.54
C LEU A 436 -16.69 14.50 19.57
N LEU A 437 -15.69 15.34 19.84
CA LEU A 437 -14.59 15.01 20.76
C LEU A 437 -14.88 15.33 22.23
N GLN A 438 -15.99 16.00 22.55
CA GLN A 438 -16.30 16.42 23.94
C GLN A 438 -16.27 15.26 24.96
N PRO A 439 -16.76 14.04 24.67
CA PRO A 439 -16.74 12.92 25.62
C PRO A 439 -15.35 12.33 25.90
N TYR A 440 -14.30 12.80 25.21
CA TYR A 440 -12.94 12.25 25.23
C TYR A 440 -11.90 13.30 25.67
N LEU A 441 -12.33 14.52 25.98
CA LEU A 441 -11.47 15.65 26.29
C LEU A 441 -11.68 16.15 27.73
N SER A 442 -10.58 16.48 28.39
CA SER A 442 -10.59 17.43 29.51
C SER A 442 -10.64 18.89 29.00
N ALA A 443 -11.03 19.82 29.87
CA ALA A 443 -11.11 21.24 29.53
C ALA A 443 -9.75 21.83 29.09
N SER A 444 -8.65 21.39 29.71
CA SER A 444 -7.29 21.83 29.34
C SER A 444 -6.89 21.31 27.96
N GLN A 445 -7.13 20.02 27.68
CA GLN A 445 -6.86 19.44 26.36
C GLN A 445 -7.67 20.13 25.27
N GLN A 446 -8.96 20.41 25.52
CA GLN A 446 -9.79 21.14 24.57
C GLN A 446 -9.23 22.54 24.25
N GLN A 447 -8.73 23.26 25.25
CA GLN A 447 -8.10 24.57 25.05
C GLN A 447 -6.81 24.45 24.22
N THR A 448 -5.93 23.49 24.54
CA THR A 448 -4.69 23.24 23.78
C THR A 448 -4.98 22.96 22.31
N LEU A 449 -5.92 22.07 22.01
CA LEU A 449 -6.26 21.73 20.63
C LEU A 449 -6.90 22.92 19.89
N ARG A 450 -7.74 23.72 20.58
CA ARG A 450 -8.35 24.92 19.98
C ARG A 450 -7.30 25.97 19.61
N GLU A 451 -6.32 26.21 20.48
CA GLU A 451 -5.22 27.14 20.21
C GLU A 451 -4.32 26.68 19.05
N ALA A 452 -4.05 25.38 18.96
CA ALA A 452 -3.29 24.79 17.86
C ALA A 452 -4.05 24.92 16.53
N GLY A 453 -5.33 24.54 16.50
CA GLY A 453 -6.17 24.64 15.31
C GLY A 453 -6.26 26.07 14.76
N ALA A 454 -6.33 27.08 15.64
CA ALA A 454 -6.35 28.50 15.25
C ALA A 454 -5.09 28.97 14.50
N ARG A 455 -3.97 28.23 14.60
CA ARG A 455 -2.68 28.57 13.97
C ARG A 455 -2.51 27.97 12.57
N ALA A 456 -3.45 27.16 12.08
CA ALA A 456 -3.34 26.47 10.80
C ALA A 456 -3.00 27.40 9.62
N ALA A 457 -3.67 28.56 9.53
CA ALA A 457 -3.44 29.52 8.45
C ALA A 457 -2.07 30.21 8.54
N LEU A 458 -1.56 30.45 9.76
CA LEU A 458 -0.22 30.98 9.96
C LEU A 458 0.83 29.96 9.52
N TRP A 459 0.65 28.69 9.95
CA TRP A 459 1.53 27.60 9.59
C TRP A 459 1.64 27.46 8.06
N GLU A 460 0.50 27.36 7.37
CA GLU A 460 0.49 27.17 5.91
C GLU A 460 1.22 28.28 5.16
N ARG A 461 0.97 29.55 5.50
CA ARG A 461 1.59 30.70 4.81
C ARG A 461 3.10 30.72 5.03
N GLU A 462 3.54 30.60 6.28
CA GLU A 462 4.96 30.73 6.61
C GLU A 462 5.76 29.51 6.19
N ALA A 463 5.22 28.29 6.36
CA ALA A 463 5.89 27.07 5.91
C ALA A 463 6.06 27.09 4.39
N SER A 464 4.99 27.31 3.61
CA SER A 464 5.07 27.35 2.14
C SER A 464 6.11 28.36 1.64
N ARG A 465 6.21 29.53 2.28
CA ARG A 465 7.20 30.56 1.92
C ARG A 465 8.64 30.07 2.02
N LEU A 466 8.96 29.22 2.99
CA LEU A 466 10.32 28.69 3.18
C LEU A 466 10.74 27.73 2.06
N PHE A 467 9.78 27.03 1.44
CA PHE A 467 10.06 26.10 0.33
C PHE A 467 10.03 26.76 -1.05
N ALA A 468 9.69 28.05 -1.16
CA ALA A 468 9.47 28.68 -2.44
C ALA A 468 10.74 28.73 -3.31
N VAL A 469 10.64 28.26 -4.54
CA VAL A 469 11.69 28.32 -5.56
C VAL A 469 11.20 29.18 -6.72
N GLU A 470 12.02 30.17 -7.11
CA GLU A 470 11.77 31.01 -8.28
C GLU A 470 12.93 30.89 -9.27
N ARG A 471 12.58 30.80 -10.56
CA ARG A 471 13.54 30.81 -11.67
C ARG A 471 13.07 31.79 -12.74
N GLY A 472 13.96 32.69 -13.12
CA GLY A 472 13.76 33.53 -14.30
C GLY A 472 13.66 32.69 -15.56
N VAL A 473 12.94 33.19 -16.57
CA VAL A 473 12.67 32.49 -17.84
C VAL A 473 13.95 31.96 -18.49
N ALA A 474 15.01 32.79 -18.55
CA ALA A 474 16.28 32.41 -19.17
C ALA A 474 16.97 31.26 -18.42
N THR A 475 17.01 31.33 -17.08
CA THR A 475 17.60 30.30 -16.23
C THR A 475 16.84 28.98 -16.34
N ALA A 476 15.51 29.01 -16.24
CA ALA A 476 14.68 27.82 -16.36
C ALA A 476 14.85 27.14 -17.72
N ARG A 477 14.87 27.91 -18.82
CA ARG A 477 15.12 27.39 -20.18
C ARG A 477 16.49 26.74 -20.31
N HIS A 478 17.53 27.38 -19.76
CA HIS A 478 18.88 26.81 -19.79
C HIS A 478 18.94 25.49 -19.02
N GLN A 479 18.45 25.47 -17.78
CA GLN A 479 18.42 24.29 -16.92
C GLN A 479 17.68 23.11 -17.56
N VAL A 480 16.47 23.35 -18.09
CA VAL A 480 15.68 22.33 -18.81
C VAL A 480 16.42 21.83 -20.05
N GLY A 481 17.02 22.73 -20.84
CA GLY A 481 17.77 22.36 -22.04
C GLY A 481 18.98 21.48 -21.74
N THR A 482 19.75 21.82 -20.70
CA THR A 482 20.92 21.02 -20.28
C THR A 482 20.49 19.65 -19.75
N TYR A 483 19.43 19.58 -18.94
CA TYR A 483 18.95 18.31 -18.42
C TYR A 483 18.36 17.42 -19.52
N ALA A 484 17.56 17.98 -20.43
CA ALA A 484 17.03 17.26 -21.60
C ALA A 484 18.15 16.64 -22.45
N ALA A 485 19.22 17.40 -22.71
CA ALA A 485 20.39 16.92 -23.43
C ALA A 485 21.08 15.75 -22.69
N SER A 486 21.16 15.81 -21.36
CA SER A 486 21.76 14.73 -20.54
C SER A 486 20.96 13.42 -20.59
N LEU A 487 19.64 13.51 -20.79
CA LEU A 487 18.75 12.36 -20.90
C LEU A 487 18.60 11.85 -22.35
N GLY A 488 19.08 12.60 -23.35
CA GLY A 488 18.86 12.29 -24.75
C GLY A 488 17.40 12.47 -25.20
N VAL A 489 16.65 13.38 -24.56
CA VAL A 489 15.24 13.70 -24.87
C VAL A 489 15.10 15.14 -25.38
N PRO A 490 14.06 15.48 -26.15
CA PRO A 490 13.86 16.85 -26.61
C PRO A 490 13.52 17.79 -25.45
N ALA A 491 14.04 19.02 -25.50
CA ALA A 491 13.62 20.08 -24.61
C ALA A 491 12.21 20.56 -25.00
N PRO A 492 11.24 20.65 -24.08
CA PRO A 492 9.92 21.20 -24.35
C PRO A 492 9.98 22.67 -24.78
N ALA A 493 8.86 23.17 -25.28
CA ALA A 493 8.74 24.57 -25.68
C ALA A 493 9.18 25.52 -24.55
N PRO A 494 9.88 26.61 -24.89
CA PRO A 494 10.45 27.52 -23.90
C PRO A 494 9.36 28.16 -23.03
N ALA A 495 9.54 28.13 -21.70
CA ALA A 495 8.65 28.79 -20.76
C ALA A 495 8.46 30.27 -21.10
N THR A 496 7.23 30.77 -21.08
CA THR A 496 6.88 32.17 -21.38
C THR A 496 6.79 33.06 -20.14
N GLN A 497 6.82 32.44 -18.96
CA GLN A 497 6.70 33.09 -17.65
C GLN A 497 7.78 32.56 -16.70
N SER A 498 8.08 33.33 -15.64
CA SER A 498 8.95 32.87 -14.55
C SER A 498 8.36 31.62 -13.90
N LEU A 499 9.21 30.62 -13.66
CA LEU A 499 8.81 29.39 -13.00
C LEU A 499 8.80 29.60 -11.49
N ARG A 500 7.70 29.22 -10.83
CA ARG A 500 7.55 29.17 -9.38
C ARG A 500 7.01 27.81 -8.98
N PHE A 501 7.61 27.20 -7.98
CA PHE A 501 7.20 25.92 -7.40
C PHE A 501 7.79 25.79 -5.99
N HIS A 502 7.35 24.78 -5.23
CA HIS A 502 7.95 24.47 -3.93
C HIS A 502 9.06 23.42 -4.07
N ALA A 503 10.15 23.60 -3.34
CA ALA A 503 11.22 22.62 -3.23
C ALA A 503 10.72 21.36 -2.51
N ILE A 504 11.23 20.20 -2.90
CA ILE A 504 10.88 18.89 -2.31
C ILE A 504 11.18 18.80 -0.81
N ALA A 505 12.21 19.52 -0.36
CA ALA A 505 12.63 19.63 1.02
C ALA A 505 13.50 20.86 1.25
N LEU A 506 13.75 21.21 2.51
CA LEU A 506 14.86 22.06 2.92
C LEU A 506 16.01 21.21 3.45
N ASP A 507 17.26 21.62 3.23
CA ASP A 507 18.43 21.00 3.86
C ASP A 507 18.56 21.34 5.35
N GLY A 508 19.64 20.87 5.99
CA GLY A 508 19.90 21.10 7.42
C GLY A 508 20.03 22.58 7.79
N GLU A 509 20.48 23.41 6.85
CA GLU A 509 20.61 24.87 6.98
C GLU A 509 19.32 25.62 6.64
N GLY A 510 18.26 24.92 6.24
CA GLY A 510 16.98 25.50 5.86
C GLY A 510 16.93 26.07 4.44
N ARG A 511 17.85 25.66 3.56
CA ARG A 511 17.88 26.09 2.15
C ARG A 511 17.00 25.17 1.29
N PRO A 512 16.21 25.70 0.34
CA PRO A 512 15.39 24.88 -0.55
C PRO A 512 16.21 23.98 -1.48
N ILE A 513 15.79 22.72 -1.62
CA ILE A 513 16.32 21.76 -2.60
C ILE A 513 15.41 21.78 -3.85
N PRO A 514 15.83 22.42 -4.96
CA PRO A 514 14.94 22.82 -6.04
C PRO A 514 14.64 21.68 -7.02
N ILE A 515 13.94 20.66 -6.54
CA ILE A 515 13.41 19.54 -7.33
C ILE A 515 11.91 19.77 -7.47
N LEU A 516 11.37 19.82 -8.69
CA LEU A 516 9.93 19.90 -8.93
C LEU A 516 9.32 18.52 -8.66
N HIS A 517 8.18 18.42 -7.98
CA HIS A 517 7.71 17.14 -7.45
C HIS A 517 6.19 17.01 -7.40
N SER A 518 5.69 15.77 -7.34
CA SER A 518 4.27 15.45 -7.35
C SER A 518 3.52 15.74 -6.04
N ASP A 519 4.21 16.02 -4.93
CA ASP A 519 3.59 16.21 -3.59
C ASP A 519 2.60 17.38 -3.54
N GLU A 520 2.63 18.28 -4.53
CA GLU A 520 1.58 19.29 -4.73
C GLU A 520 0.19 18.68 -4.92
N GLY A 521 0.10 17.44 -5.41
CA GLY A 521 -1.13 16.67 -5.42
C GLY A 521 -1.74 16.53 -4.03
N PHE A 522 -0.93 16.38 -2.97
CA PHE A 522 -1.43 16.39 -1.59
C PHE A 522 -2.01 17.75 -1.23
N ARG A 523 -1.33 18.84 -1.60
CA ARG A 523 -1.83 20.19 -1.34
C ARG A 523 -3.17 20.43 -2.02
N LEU A 524 -3.36 19.94 -3.25
CA LEU A 524 -4.64 20.01 -3.95
C LEU A 524 -5.71 19.13 -3.30
N LEU A 525 -5.34 17.99 -2.70
CA LEU A 525 -6.30 17.05 -2.11
C LEU A 525 -6.70 17.38 -0.66
N PHE A 526 -5.78 17.91 0.15
CA PHE A 526 -5.94 18.13 1.59
C PHE A 526 -5.88 19.60 2.00
N GLY A 527 -5.22 20.44 1.20
CA GLY A 527 -5.08 21.87 1.47
C GLY A 527 -6.29 22.70 1.04
N GLN A 528 -6.19 24.01 1.27
CA GLN A 528 -7.12 25.02 0.80
C GLN A 528 -6.37 26.20 0.14
N PRO A 529 -5.51 25.94 -0.88
CA PRO A 529 -4.81 27.01 -1.59
C PRO A 529 -5.80 28.00 -2.22
N ASP A 530 -5.45 29.27 -2.28
CA ASP A 530 -6.28 30.24 -3.01
C ASP A 530 -6.33 29.92 -4.52
N ALA A 531 -7.35 30.45 -5.21
CA ALA A 531 -7.61 30.12 -6.60
C ALA A 531 -6.45 30.50 -7.55
N ALA A 532 -5.70 31.55 -7.24
CA ALA A 532 -4.58 31.99 -8.06
C ALA A 532 -3.38 31.04 -7.90
N GLN A 533 -3.10 30.62 -6.67
CA GLN A 533 -2.04 29.67 -6.36
C GLN A 533 -2.29 28.30 -7.01
N VAL A 534 -3.54 27.80 -6.97
CA VAL A 534 -3.91 26.55 -7.68
C VAL A 534 -3.58 26.61 -9.17
N GLY A 535 -3.89 27.74 -9.82
CA GLY A 535 -3.55 27.94 -11.22
C GLY A 535 -2.04 27.94 -11.46
N ALA A 536 -1.27 28.63 -10.61
CA ALA A 536 0.18 28.68 -10.73
C ALA A 536 0.85 27.30 -10.52
N ASP A 537 0.45 26.57 -9.46
CA ASP A 537 1.01 25.26 -9.12
C ASP A 537 0.78 24.27 -10.27
N VAL A 538 -0.47 24.18 -10.76
CA VAL A 538 -0.83 23.27 -11.85
C VAL A 538 -0.16 23.66 -13.18
N ALA A 539 0.03 24.97 -13.44
CA ALA A 539 0.72 25.45 -14.63
C ALA A 539 2.19 25.00 -14.68
N ALA A 540 2.87 24.93 -13.53
CA ALA A 540 4.26 24.50 -13.44
C ALA A 540 4.37 22.96 -13.53
N LEU A 541 3.53 22.24 -12.78
CA LEU A 541 3.64 20.79 -12.62
C LEU A 541 3.31 20.02 -13.90
N LEU A 542 2.23 20.40 -14.59
CA LEU A 542 1.67 19.57 -15.66
C LEU A 542 2.17 19.96 -17.06
N GLN A 543 3.28 20.70 -17.13
CA GLN A 543 4.05 20.87 -18.37
C GLN A 543 4.68 19.54 -18.81
N PRO A 544 5.00 19.38 -20.10
CA PRO A 544 5.80 18.25 -20.57
C PRO A 544 7.15 18.16 -19.86
N PHE A 545 7.53 16.98 -19.40
CA PHE A 545 8.85 16.69 -18.87
C PHE A 545 9.91 16.81 -19.98
N PRO A 546 11.11 17.37 -19.72
CA PRO A 546 11.64 17.84 -18.43
C PRO A 546 11.32 19.27 -17.97
N ALA A 547 10.36 19.99 -18.58
CA ALA A 547 9.91 21.30 -18.08
C ALA A 547 8.84 21.20 -16.97
N GLY A 548 8.11 20.09 -16.91
CA GLY A 548 7.20 19.75 -15.84
C GLY A 548 7.34 18.29 -15.45
N LEU A 549 6.24 17.63 -15.13
CA LEU A 549 6.19 16.23 -14.70
C LEU A 549 5.52 15.28 -15.71
N MET A 550 4.88 15.80 -16.78
CA MET A 550 4.07 14.95 -17.66
C MET A 550 4.90 14.28 -18.76
N THR A 551 4.75 12.97 -18.89
CA THR A 551 5.24 12.17 -20.02
C THR A 551 4.08 11.37 -20.64
N ASP A 552 4.30 10.79 -21.82
CA ASP A 552 3.36 9.82 -22.42
C ASP A 552 3.26 8.51 -21.62
N ALA A 553 4.27 8.22 -20.78
CA ALA A 553 4.29 7.06 -19.91
C ALA A 553 3.63 7.32 -18.54
N GLY A 554 3.22 8.56 -18.25
CA GLY A 554 2.65 8.96 -16.95
C GLY A 554 3.30 10.21 -16.35
N MET A 555 2.82 10.63 -15.18
CA MET A 555 3.40 11.75 -14.42
C MET A 555 4.59 11.27 -13.58
N VAL A 556 5.80 11.78 -13.84
CA VAL A 556 6.96 11.49 -12.99
C VAL A 556 6.82 12.14 -11.62
N VAL A 557 7.31 11.48 -10.57
CA VAL A 557 7.12 11.96 -9.18
C VAL A 557 8.11 13.04 -8.75
N ALA A 558 9.23 13.16 -9.47
CA ALA A 558 10.26 14.17 -9.22
C ALA A 558 10.96 14.56 -10.53
N ASN A 559 11.40 15.81 -10.63
CA ASN A 559 12.13 16.38 -11.74
C ASN A 559 13.29 17.24 -11.21
N PRO A 560 14.54 16.76 -11.32
CA PRO A 560 15.72 17.46 -10.79
C PRO A 560 16.30 18.50 -11.76
N ALA A 561 15.63 18.83 -12.86
CA ALA A 561 16.14 19.78 -13.88
C ALA A 561 16.56 21.12 -13.28
N TYR A 562 15.92 21.56 -12.20
CA TYR A 562 16.15 22.87 -11.57
C TYR A 562 17.19 22.86 -10.43
N ALA A 563 17.73 21.68 -10.12
CA ALA A 563 18.81 21.45 -9.17
C ALA A 563 20.17 21.35 -9.86
N ASP A 564 21.23 21.41 -9.06
CA ASP A 564 22.59 21.24 -9.56
C ASP A 564 22.78 19.85 -10.19
N ALA A 565 23.61 19.76 -11.24
CA ALA A 565 23.81 18.54 -12.01
C ALA A 565 24.29 17.33 -11.16
N GLY A 566 24.93 17.58 -10.01
CA GLY A 566 25.33 16.54 -9.07
C GLY A 566 24.16 15.82 -8.38
N VAL A 567 22.94 16.37 -8.45
CA VAL A 567 21.71 15.77 -7.93
C VAL A 567 21.10 14.78 -8.93
N TRP A 568 21.31 14.98 -10.23
CA TRP A 568 20.62 14.23 -11.28
C TRP A 568 20.77 12.70 -11.19
N PRO A 569 21.96 12.12 -10.92
CA PRO A 569 22.10 10.66 -10.81
C PRO A 569 21.26 10.04 -9.69
N ARG A 570 20.93 10.82 -8.65
CA ARG A 570 20.13 10.39 -7.49
C ARG A 570 18.63 10.35 -7.80
N PHE A 571 18.21 11.04 -8.86
CA PHE A 571 16.83 11.13 -9.34
C PHE A 571 16.69 10.59 -10.76
N SER A 572 17.48 9.58 -11.13
CA SER A 572 17.37 8.94 -12.45
C SER A 572 16.04 8.18 -12.61
N ALA A 573 15.77 7.70 -13.82
CA ALA A 573 14.64 6.80 -14.10
C ALA A 573 14.80 5.40 -13.46
N HIS A 574 15.93 5.12 -12.81
CA HIS A 574 16.19 3.87 -12.07
C HIS A 574 16.24 4.10 -10.55
N ALA A 575 16.09 5.35 -10.09
CA ALA A 575 15.97 5.65 -8.67
C ALA A 575 14.51 5.50 -8.23
N TYR A 576 14.28 4.74 -7.15
CA TYR A 576 12.94 4.41 -6.62
C TYR A 576 12.02 5.63 -6.38
N HIS A 577 12.60 6.79 -6.03
CA HIS A 577 11.88 8.07 -5.90
C HIS A 577 12.38 9.15 -6.88
N GLY A 578 13.05 8.73 -7.96
CA GLY A 578 13.60 9.59 -8.99
C GLY A 578 12.57 10.06 -10.02
N THR A 579 12.99 10.19 -11.28
CA THR A 579 12.09 10.46 -12.41
C THR A 579 11.33 9.20 -12.83
N VAL A 580 10.66 8.55 -11.88
CA VAL A 580 9.81 7.36 -12.09
C VAL A 580 8.34 7.73 -11.94
N ILE A 581 7.44 6.86 -12.38
CA ILE A 581 5.99 7.07 -12.28
C ILE A 581 5.41 6.15 -11.21
N TRP A 582 4.71 6.73 -10.25
CA TRP A 582 3.97 6.00 -9.23
C TRP A 582 2.47 6.08 -9.49
N ALA A 583 1.79 4.93 -9.51
CA ALA A 583 0.36 4.86 -9.81
C ALA A 583 -0.47 5.77 -8.89
N TRP A 584 -0.16 5.73 -7.60
CA TRP A 584 -0.94 6.40 -6.57
C TRP A 584 -0.71 7.91 -6.51
N GLN A 585 0.49 8.40 -6.88
CA GLN A 585 0.73 9.84 -7.00
C GLN A 585 -0.09 10.47 -8.12
N GLN A 586 -0.33 9.72 -9.21
CA GLN A 586 -1.27 10.12 -10.25
C GLN A 586 -2.71 10.13 -9.74
N ALA A 587 -3.10 9.15 -8.92
CA ALA A 587 -4.41 9.11 -8.28
C ALA A 587 -4.62 10.29 -7.31
N VAL A 588 -3.62 10.63 -6.51
CA VAL A 588 -3.63 11.81 -5.62
C VAL A 588 -3.80 13.09 -6.43
N MET A 589 -3.02 13.26 -7.50
CA MET A 589 -3.15 14.43 -8.39
C MET A 589 -4.54 14.49 -9.03
N ALA A 590 -5.07 13.38 -9.53
CA ALA A 590 -6.41 13.31 -10.12
C ALA A 590 -7.51 13.68 -9.10
N ALA A 591 -7.45 13.13 -7.90
CA ALA A 591 -8.38 13.43 -6.81
C ALA A 591 -8.26 14.89 -6.34
N GLY A 592 -7.05 15.42 -6.26
CA GLY A 592 -6.77 16.81 -5.92
C GLY A 592 -7.35 17.77 -6.96
N LEU A 593 -7.09 17.54 -8.25
CA LEU A 593 -7.68 18.33 -9.35
C LEU A 593 -9.21 18.28 -9.30
N GLN A 594 -9.80 17.10 -9.07
CA GLN A 594 -11.26 16.96 -8.94
C GLN A 594 -11.81 17.77 -7.75
N ARG A 595 -11.15 17.72 -6.58
CA ARG A 595 -11.55 18.52 -5.41
C ARG A 595 -11.48 20.00 -5.71
N GLN A 596 -10.42 20.48 -6.36
CA GLN A 596 -10.28 21.89 -6.70
C GLN A 596 -11.31 22.33 -7.76
N LEU A 597 -11.59 21.50 -8.77
CA LEU A 597 -12.60 21.78 -9.79
C LEU A 597 -14.03 21.91 -9.22
N ALA A 598 -14.31 21.28 -8.08
CA ALA A 598 -15.60 21.39 -7.40
C ALA A 598 -15.82 22.75 -6.72
N ARG A 599 -14.79 23.59 -6.61
CA ARG A 599 -14.90 24.93 -6.03
C ARG A 599 -15.68 25.88 -6.93
N THR A 600 -16.33 26.87 -6.32
CA THR A 600 -17.15 27.88 -7.00
C THR A 600 -16.43 29.22 -7.20
N ASP A 601 -15.29 29.44 -6.53
CA ASP A 601 -14.53 30.70 -6.56
C ASP A 601 -13.45 30.76 -7.67
N LEU A 602 -13.30 29.69 -8.46
CA LEU A 602 -12.33 29.66 -9.56
C LEU A 602 -12.74 30.59 -10.72
N SER A 603 -11.78 31.37 -11.21
CA SER A 603 -11.97 32.11 -12.47
C SER A 603 -12.23 31.14 -13.64
N PRO A 604 -12.94 31.56 -14.71
CA PRO A 604 -13.14 30.72 -15.89
C PRO A 604 -11.82 30.21 -16.51
N ALA A 605 -10.79 31.06 -16.54
CA ALA A 605 -9.46 30.70 -17.06
C ALA A 605 -8.80 29.62 -16.20
N THR A 606 -8.79 29.77 -14.87
CA THR A 606 -8.25 28.77 -13.95
C THR A 606 -9.00 27.45 -14.08
N ARG A 607 -10.34 27.49 -14.16
CA ARG A 607 -11.15 26.28 -14.34
C ARG A 607 -10.79 25.53 -15.63
N GLN A 608 -10.70 26.23 -16.76
CA GLN A 608 -10.31 25.64 -18.03
C GLN A 608 -8.91 25.02 -17.97
N GLN A 609 -7.97 25.69 -17.32
CA GLN A 609 -6.63 25.19 -17.10
C GLN A 609 -6.64 23.88 -16.29
N LEU A 610 -7.39 23.82 -15.19
CA LEU A 610 -7.52 22.62 -14.38
C LEU A 610 -8.21 21.46 -15.12
N GLN A 611 -9.22 21.75 -15.95
CA GLN A 611 -9.85 20.73 -16.81
C GLN A 611 -8.85 20.17 -17.83
N THR A 612 -8.04 21.03 -18.44
CA THR A 612 -7.01 20.61 -19.42
C THR A 612 -5.93 19.75 -18.75
N ALA A 613 -5.50 20.15 -17.55
CA ALA A 613 -4.62 19.39 -16.68
C ALA A 613 -5.19 18.00 -16.35
N GLN A 614 -6.46 17.95 -15.91
CA GLN A 614 -7.14 16.70 -15.58
C GLN A 614 -7.24 15.77 -16.80
N SER A 615 -7.65 16.27 -17.96
CA SER A 615 -7.73 15.46 -19.19
C SER A 615 -6.35 14.98 -19.65
N THR A 616 -5.30 15.79 -19.51
CA THR A 616 -3.92 15.41 -19.84
C THR A 616 -3.39 14.31 -18.92
N LEU A 617 -3.62 14.43 -17.62
CA LEU A 617 -3.26 13.41 -16.64
C LEU A 617 -3.99 12.08 -16.92
N TRP A 618 -5.30 12.12 -17.16
CA TRP A 618 -6.08 10.90 -17.41
C TRP A 618 -5.71 10.20 -18.73
N ARG A 619 -5.34 10.95 -19.77
CA ARG A 619 -4.78 10.35 -21.00
C ARG A 619 -3.50 9.56 -20.71
N ALA A 620 -2.60 10.10 -19.90
CA ALA A 620 -1.38 9.41 -19.50
C ALA A 620 -1.65 8.19 -18.60
N ILE A 621 -2.59 8.30 -17.65
CA ILE A 621 -3.03 7.17 -16.81
C ILE A 621 -3.58 6.03 -17.67
N HIS A 622 -4.43 6.33 -18.66
CA HIS A 622 -4.97 5.31 -19.58
C HIS A 622 -3.91 4.73 -20.51
N ALA A 623 -2.92 5.51 -20.94
CA ALA A 623 -1.81 5.00 -21.75
C ALA A 623 -0.94 3.98 -20.99
N ALA A 624 -0.95 4.01 -19.66
CA ALA A 624 -0.23 3.08 -18.78
C ALA A 624 -1.10 1.95 -18.20
N ASP A 625 -2.28 1.67 -18.78
CA ASP A 625 -3.25 0.71 -18.23
C ASP A 625 -2.66 -0.69 -17.97
N ALA A 626 -1.72 -1.13 -18.79
CA ALA A 626 -1.05 -2.43 -18.66
C ALA A 626 -0.28 -2.61 -17.34
N VAL A 627 0.19 -1.53 -16.72
CA VAL A 627 0.97 -1.53 -15.47
C VAL A 627 0.22 -0.85 -14.31
N ARG A 628 -1.08 -0.58 -14.47
CA ARG A 628 -1.86 0.23 -13.50
C ARG A 628 -1.94 -0.34 -12.09
N THR A 629 -1.77 -1.66 -11.94
CA THR A 629 -1.81 -2.34 -10.63
C THR A 629 -0.42 -2.51 -10.03
N SER A 630 0.65 -2.24 -10.79
CA SER A 630 2.01 -2.21 -10.27
C SER A 630 2.20 -0.99 -9.35
N GLU A 631 3.18 -1.09 -8.47
CA GLU A 631 3.53 -0.03 -7.52
C GLU A 631 4.05 1.23 -8.24
N LEU A 632 5.02 1.03 -9.14
CA LEU A 632 5.66 2.05 -9.94
C LEU A 632 6.23 1.46 -11.24
N TRP A 633 6.56 2.33 -12.18
CA TRP A 633 7.25 1.97 -13.42
C TRP A 633 8.22 3.07 -13.85
N SER A 634 9.17 2.67 -14.70
CA SER A 634 10.11 3.56 -15.34
C SER A 634 9.65 3.92 -16.75
N TRP A 635 10.49 4.64 -17.49
CA TRP A 635 10.26 5.00 -18.87
C TRP A 635 11.54 4.89 -19.68
N THR A 636 11.38 4.61 -20.96
CA THR A 636 12.41 4.79 -21.97
C THR A 636 11.95 5.80 -23.01
N TYR A 637 12.88 6.51 -23.64
CA TYR A 637 12.56 7.39 -24.76
C TYR A 637 12.94 6.72 -26.07
N ARG A 638 11.94 6.29 -26.85
CA ARG A 638 12.11 5.61 -28.14
C ARG A 638 11.04 6.07 -29.11
N ASP A 639 11.38 6.14 -30.39
CA ASP A 639 10.47 6.53 -31.47
C ASP A 639 9.82 7.90 -31.25
N GLY A 640 10.55 8.83 -30.63
CA GLY A 640 10.10 10.20 -30.38
C GLY A 640 9.06 10.36 -29.26
N ARG A 641 8.89 9.35 -28.40
CA ARG A 641 7.94 9.38 -27.27
C ARG A 641 8.48 8.66 -26.04
N TYR A 642 7.89 8.96 -24.89
CA TYR A 642 8.11 8.18 -23.67
C TYR A 642 7.31 6.88 -23.74
N GLN A 643 7.92 5.77 -23.35
CA GLN A 643 7.31 4.44 -23.34
C GLN A 643 7.45 3.83 -21.94
N VAL A 644 6.39 3.18 -21.46
CA VAL A 644 6.37 2.47 -20.17
C VAL A 644 7.42 1.37 -20.17
N GLU A 645 8.23 1.31 -19.11
CA GLU A 645 9.17 0.23 -18.85
C GLU A 645 8.97 -0.30 -17.43
N PRO A 646 8.90 -1.63 -17.20
CA PRO A 646 8.84 -2.18 -15.86
C PRO A 646 10.06 -1.73 -15.03
N PHE A 647 9.81 -1.28 -13.80
CA PHE A 647 10.90 -0.97 -12.88
C PHE A 647 11.71 -2.26 -12.57
N GLY A 648 13.03 -2.18 -12.45
CA GLY A 648 13.87 -3.37 -12.28
C GLY A 648 14.29 -4.13 -13.54
N ALA A 649 13.71 -3.84 -14.71
CA ALA A 649 13.89 -4.66 -15.92
C ALA A 649 15.34 -4.73 -16.46
N GLN A 650 16.19 -3.75 -16.12
CA GLN A 650 17.56 -3.65 -16.65
C GLN A 650 18.68 -3.92 -15.61
N GLY A 651 18.36 -4.28 -14.36
CA GLY A 651 19.33 -4.32 -13.25
C GLY A 651 19.41 -5.63 -12.48
N ALA A 652 20.60 -5.94 -11.94
CA ALA A 652 20.86 -7.13 -11.11
C ALA A 652 20.58 -6.93 -9.60
N HIS A 653 20.17 -5.72 -9.19
CA HIS A 653 20.05 -5.30 -7.77
C HIS A 653 18.72 -4.60 -7.43
N GLU A 654 17.71 -4.65 -8.29
CA GLU A 654 16.48 -3.88 -8.06
C GLU A 654 15.39 -4.70 -7.36
N ASP A 655 14.73 -4.01 -6.42
CA ASP A 655 13.58 -4.47 -5.65
C ASP A 655 12.39 -4.80 -6.58
N GLU A 656 11.99 -6.07 -6.63
CA GLU A 656 10.83 -6.57 -7.40
C GLU A 656 9.53 -5.85 -7.00
N SER A 657 8.71 -5.38 -7.94
CA SER A 657 7.40 -4.79 -7.62
C SER A 657 6.43 -5.79 -6.96
N ASN A 658 5.43 -5.29 -6.22
CA ASN A 658 4.32 -6.15 -5.79
C ASN A 658 3.28 -6.28 -6.90
N ALA A 659 2.86 -7.52 -7.17
CA ALA A 659 1.78 -7.81 -8.12
C ALA A 659 0.42 -7.24 -7.68
N ALA A 660 0.20 -7.10 -6.37
CA ALA A 660 -0.93 -6.38 -5.80
C ALA A 660 -0.44 -5.44 -4.69
N GLN A 661 -0.67 -4.14 -4.88
CA GLN A 661 -0.38 -3.08 -3.92
C GLN A 661 -1.68 -2.35 -3.58
N LEU A 662 -1.91 -2.06 -2.30
CA LEU A 662 -3.17 -1.46 -1.83
C LEU A 662 -3.47 -0.15 -2.56
N TRP A 663 -2.46 0.72 -2.64
CA TRP A 663 -2.60 2.01 -3.31
C TRP A 663 -2.84 1.93 -4.80
N SER A 664 -2.42 0.86 -5.48
CA SER A 664 -2.69 0.73 -6.92
C SER A 664 -4.18 0.42 -7.19
N THR A 665 -4.95 0.03 -6.15
CA THR A 665 -6.40 -0.23 -6.27
C THR A 665 -7.26 1.03 -6.16
N VAL A 666 -6.68 2.18 -5.79
CA VAL A 666 -7.44 3.42 -5.50
C VAL A 666 -8.20 3.97 -6.69
N PHE A 667 -7.80 3.62 -7.91
CA PHE A 667 -8.52 3.95 -9.14
C PHE A 667 -9.94 3.36 -9.20
N LEU A 668 -10.29 2.41 -8.31
CA LEU A 668 -11.67 1.96 -8.14
C LEU A 668 -12.63 3.08 -7.74
N ALA A 669 -12.15 4.11 -7.05
CA ALA A 669 -12.97 5.24 -6.61
C ALA A 669 -12.82 6.50 -7.47
N LEU A 670 -11.94 6.46 -8.47
CA LEU A 670 -11.64 7.62 -9.31
C LEU A 670 -12.27 7.45 -10.69
N SER A 671 -12.74 8.56 -11.25
CA SER A 671 -13.34 8.59 -12.58
C SER A 671 -12.61 9.58 -13.48
N PRO A 672 -12.32 9.23 -14.74
CA PRO A 672 -11.89 10.20 -15.72
C PRO A 672 -12.98 11.25 -15.98
N PRO A 673 -12.59 12.45 -16.46
CA PRO A 673 -13.55 13.46 -16.86
C PRO A 673 -14.42 12.95 -18.02
N PRO A 674 -15.65 13.49 -18.19
CA PRO A 674 -16.61 13.01 -19.19
C PRO A 674 -16.04 12.90 -20.61
N GLU A 675 -15.20 13.85 -21.00
CA GLU A 675 -14.55 13.92 -22.32
C GLU A 675 -13.64 12.73 -22.62
N ILE A 676 -13.00 12.16 -21.59
CA ILE A 676 -12.11 11.00 -21.72
C ILE A 676 -12.90 9.69 -21.62
N LYS A 677 -14.01 9.66 -20.86
CA LYS A 677 -14.89 8.48 -20.79
C LYS A 677 -15.43 8.05 -22.15
N THR A 678 -15.68 9.01 -23.05
CA THR A 678 -16.21 8.74 -24.40
C THR A 678 -15.18 8.18 -25.37
N GLU A 679 -13.88 8.37 -25.14
CA GLU A 679 -12.81 7.79 -25.98
C GLU A 679 -12.46 6.34 -25.59
N ALA A 680 -12.78 5.92 -24.36
CA ALA A 680 -12.45 4.61 -23.81
C ALA A 680 -13.54 3.54 -24.03
N THR A 681 -14.60 3.85 -24.78
CA THR A 681 -15.62 2.87 -25.16
C THR A 681 -15.43 2.52 -26.64
N PRO A 682 -15.03 1.28 -27.00
CA PRO A 682 -15.01 0.86 -28.40
C PRO A 682 -16.41 0.85 -29.02
#